data_AF-A0A8H8U971-F1
#
_entry.id   AF-A0A8H8U971-F1
#
_cell.length_a   1.000
_cell.length_b   1.000
_cell.length_c   1.000
_cell.angle_alpha   90.00
_cell.angle_beta   90.00
_cell.angle_gamma   90.00
#
_symmetry.space_group_name_H-M   'P 1'
#
loop_
_entity.id
_entity.type
_entity.pdbx_description
1 polymer ?
#
loop_
_entity_poly.entity_id
_entity_poly.type
_entity_poly.pdbx_seq_one_letter_code
_entity_poly.pdbx_strand_id
1 'polypeptide(L)'
;MLLKVLQVGVTLALISLSSANKTHTFNASEVVESQKLETPYPYEFPVLQNGPGLNNGIFPMPLCHGFKLEEASIDQLQRAMSDGTITSVQIVLCYMKRVYQTDGYIRSIMEINPDMLEIAEALDMERAQGHVRGPLHGIPFLVKDNIGTKDKMETTAGSWMLHGSVIPRDAHVVHLLRESGAVLMGHATLSEWADMRSNIYSEGYSARGDQARSPYNLTTTPGGSSSGSAAAVAANVVTFALGTETDGSVINPAERNALVGIKPTVGLTSRDGVIPESHNQDTVGCLARTVRDATYCLDVIYGPDLRDNYTLVQHAPGGGFSQFLSSKGALKGARFGLPWLSFWQWASEDQQQQLLELISLIESAGATIINGTELPHWQTIVSPDGWDWDYGTTRGFSNESEYTYVKVDFYNDIANYLAGLNNTSIRTLEDIVQYNIDNVGSEGGEPNVHPAFASGQDGFVASLATKGIMNETYWQALAFCHRTTREEGIDAALSYNGTNLTALLVPPDVGQTYQIAAQAGYPMVTLPAGVSPETGMPFGLALMGSAWSESSASLPTANSTKSYWHRDPSKVLFGHRTTPSLPTKADLVIIGSGISGASAAHFLHENDKGKDLDIVMLEAREACWGATGRNGGHCQPLLYSALPEVGAFELRNYQTLQALVEKHNIPCDWRSVSGCHAYMDTDMFAAGLEEIRSLQENHPELAKLVKVITKDSQNPSLSDLRIPTAAGAFLQAHAASLWPYKLVSWMLETLLSSNKQAGGTFNLQTNTPVTHLQSADGESWIVHTPRGMIAADRVLLTTNAYTSHLLPKFSDLIVPVRGEMSALISPLSMGPASSTHKPLDHTYVFIGHGKQNINQDDYLVQRPFAAESATKNAGGELMFGGGRSYAANAGLGVSDDSSIDDPAAAYLRRELNVVLDLQNKDHELAATYEWSGIMGYSRDGHPWVGEVSEELGGGANGGLFVCAGFTGHGMPNTCLSAKAAVDIMLGVGAREVDVPECYKISRERVERARGLDEVAVADGKGIML
;
A
#
# COMPACT_ATOMS: atom_id res chain seq x y z
N MET A 1 -12.50 1.62 -46.05
CA MET A 1 -13.42 0.51 -46.39
C MET A 1 -14.15 -0.03 -45.14
N LEU A 2 -13.52 -0.10 -43.97
CA LEU A 2 -14.17 -0.47 -42.68
C LEU A 2 -15.20 0.54 -42.15
N LEU A 3 -15.08 1.85 -42.42
CA LEU A 3 -16.13 2.82 -42.03
C LEU A 3 -17.47 2.54 -42.74
N LYS A 4 -17.44 1.95 -43.96
CA LYS A 4 -18.66 1.51 -44.65
C LYS A 4 -19.24 0.22 -44.07
N VAL A 5 -18.47 -0.61 -43.36
CA VAL A 5 -18.99 -1.81 -42.70
C VAL A 5 -19.63 -1.44 -41.35
N LEU A 6 -19.05 -0.49 -40.61
CA LEU A 6 -19.57 -0.02 -39.32
C LEU A 6 -20.71 1.01 -39.44
N GLN A 7 -20.66 2.00 -40.35
CA GLN A 7 -21.79 2.93 -40.53
C GLN A 7 -23.03 2.27 -41.17
N VAL A 8 -22.84 1.28 -42.06
CA VAL A 8 -23.96 0.53 -42.65
C VAL A 8 -24.55 -0.45 -41.62
N GLY A 9 -23.73 -1.07 -40.77
CA GLY A 9 -24.19 -1.94 -39.68
C GLY A 9 -25.04 -1.23 -38.63
N VAL A 10 -24.63 -0.04 -38.19
CA VAL A 10 -25.35 0.75 -37.16
C VAL A 10 -26.66 1.34 -37.70
N THR A 11 -26.72 1.68 -38.99
CA THR A 11 -27.95 2.19 -39.61
C THR A 11 -28.96 1.06 -39.92
N LEU A 12 -28.49 -0.17 -40.22
CA LEU A 12 -29.37 -1.33 -40.45
C LEU A 12 -29.95 -1.96 -39.18
N ALA A 13 -29.22 -1.92 -38.06
CA ALA A 13 -29.73 -2.39 -36.76
C ALA A 13 -30.91 -1.55 -36.26
N LEU A 14 -30.92 -0.24 -36.55
CA LEU A 14 -32.00 0.67 -36.17
C LEU A 14 -33.22 0.66 -37.10
N ILE A 15 -33.09 0.17 -38.35
CA ILE A 15 -34.18 0.14 -39.33
C ILE A 15 -34.86 -1.24 -39.43
N SER A 16 -34.16 -2.33 -39.07
CA SER A 16 -34.68 -3.70 -39.18
C SER A 16 -35.77 -4.09 -38.16
N LEU A 17 -36.17 -3.19 -37.28
CA LEU A 17 -37.38 -3.32 -36.45
C LEU A 17 -38.66 -2.82 -37.13
N SER A 18 -38.60 -2.40 -38.39
CA SER A 18 -39.81 -2.09 -39.15
C SER A 18 -39.72 -2.52 -40.62
N SER A 19 -40.75 -3.23 -41.07
CA SER A 19 -41.05 -3.62 -42.45
C SER A 19 -40.30 -4.83 -43.04
N ALA A 20 -41.03 -5.94 -43.08
CA ALA A 20 -40.77 -7.07 -43.96
C ALA A 20 -41.16 -6.75 -45.42
N ASN A 21 -40.60 -7.54 -46.34
CA ASN A 21 -40.96 -7.76 -47.76
C ASN A 21 -40.42 -6.79 -48.84
N LYS A 22 -39.40 -7.23 -49.61
CA LYS A 22 -39.54 -7.80 -50.98
C LYS A 22 -38.19 -7.99 -51.67
N THR A 23 -38.13 -9.04 -52.47
CA THR A 23 -37.06 -9.51 -53.37
C THR A 23 -36.71 -8.51 -54.48
N HIS A 24 -35.43 -8.21 -54.70
CA HIS A 24 -34.91 -7.72 -55.98
C HIS A 24 -33.50 -8.26 -56.27
N THR A 25 -33.31 -8.75 -57.50
CA THR A 25 -32.08 -9.31 -58.06
C THR A 25 -31.09 -8.21 -58.44
N PHE A 26 -29.82 -8.38 -58.06
CA PHE A 26 -28.74 -7.41 -58.24
C PHE A 26 -28.08 -7.56 -59.63
N ASN A 27 -27.88 -6.46 -60.36
CA ASN A 27 -27.15 -6.45 -61.64
C ASN A 27 -25.87 -5.61 -61.50
N ALA A 28 -24.71 -6.23 -61.78
CA ALA A 28 -23.39 -5.70 -61.43
C ALA A 28 -22.95 -4.47 -62.27
N SER A 29 -23.65 -4.16 -63.35
CA SER A 29 -23.25 -3.11 -64.30
C SER A 29 -23.53 -1.68 -63.81
N GLU A 30 -24.52 -1.47 -62.93
CA GLU A 30 -24.85 -0.12 -62.41
C GLU A 30 -23.81 0.41 -61.39
N VAL A 31 -23.08 -0.48 -60.72
CA VAL A 31 -22.09 -0.10 -59.68
C VAL A 31 -20.83 0.52 -60.29
N VAL A 32 -20.51 0.16 -61.53
CA VAL A 32 -19.26 0.61 -62.20
C VAL A 32 -19.44 2.00 -62.81
N GLU A 33 -20.62 2.34 -63.34
CA GLU A 33 -20.88 3.70 -63.86
C GLU A 33 -21.04 4.74 -62.76
N SER A 34 -21.49 4.37 -61.55
CA SER A 34 -21.58 5.30 -60.41
C SER A 34 -20.23 5.65 -59.74
N GLN A 35 -19.11 5.12 -60.23
CA GLN A 35 -17.76 5.29 -59.64
C GLN A 35 -16.86 6.28 -60.39
N LYS A 36 -17.35 6.98 -61.42
CA LYS A 36 -16.62 8.13 -61.95
C LYS A 36 -16.87 9.35 -61.06
N LEU A 37 -15.92 9.61 -60.16
CA LEU A 37 -15.83 10.88 -59.44
C LEU A 37 -15.54 12.00 -60.45
N GLU A 38 -16.57 12.73 -60.89
CA GLU A 38 -16.41 13.89 -61.79
C GLU A 38 -15.96 15.16 -61.04
N THR A 39 -16.03 15.15 -59.71
CA THR A 39 -15.54 16.22 -58.83
C THR A 39 -14.74 15.61 -57.68
N PRO A 40 -13.41 15.76 -57.64
CA PRO A 40 -12.62 15.34 -56.49
C PRO A 40 -13.10 16.10 -55.24
N TYR A 41 -13.34 15.38 -54.14
CA TYR A 41 -13.62 16.01 -52.85
C TYR A 41 -12.41 16.86 -52.44
N PRO A 42 -12.62 18.07 -51.88
CA PRO A 42 -11.51 18.86 -51.35
C PRO A 42 -10.81 18.05 -50.26
N TYR A 43 -9.55 17.71 -50.52
CA TYR A 43 -8.65 17.13 -49.54
C TYR A 43 -8.28 18.26 -48.58
N GLU A 44 -8.92 18.32 -47.41
CA GLU A 44 -8.51 19.25 -46.36
C GLU A 44 -7.24 18.72 -45.70
N PHE A 45 -6.08 19.10 -46.24
CA PHE A 45 -4.93 19.32 -45.37
C PHE A 45 -5.34 20.39 -44.34
N PRO A 46 -5.02 20.24 -43.04
CA PRO A 46 -5.23 21.32 -42.09
C PRO A 46 -4.45 22.54 -42.57
N VAL A 47 -5.19 23.59 -42.91
CA VAL A 47 -4.65 24.89 -43.27
C VAL A 47 -3.87 25.41 -42.06
N LEU A 48 -2.59 25.68 -42.24
CA LEU A 48 -1.75 26.39 -41.26
C LEU A 48 -2.37 27.78 -41.01
N GLN A 49 -3.26 27.92 -40.03
CA GLN A 49 -3.86 29.20 -39.65
C GLN A 49 -3.10 29.80 -38.46
N ASN A 50 -2.27 30.79 -38.75
CA ASN A 50 -1.67 31.68 -37.76
C ASN A 50 -2.73 32.64 -37.20
N GLY A 51 -3.18 32.41 -35.97
CA GLY A 51 -4.08 33.31 -35.24
C GLY A 51 -3.96 33.11 -33.71
N PRO A 52 -4.07 34.18 -32.89
CA PRO A 52 -3.79 34.11 -31.46
C PRO A 52 -5.06 33.69 -30.69
N GLY A 53 -5.11 32.44 -30.25
CA GLY A 53 -6.08 31.96 -29.26
C GLY A 53 -6.93 30.77 -29.70
N LEU A 54 -6.29 29.60 -29.91
CA LEU A 54 -6.78 28.21 -29.83
C LEU A 54 -5.59 27.27 -30.12
N ASN A 55 -5.52 26.08 -29.50
CA ASN A 55 -4.38 25.14 -29.55
C ASN A 55 -4.05 24.67 -30.98
N ASN A 56 -2.98 25.22 -31.58
CA ASN A 56 -2.46 24.95 -32.93
C ASN A 56 -1.51 23.73 -33.00
N GLY A 57 -1.96 22.54 -32.58
CA GLY A 57 -1.18 21.30 -32.72
C GLY A 57 -1.43 20.57 -34.05
N ILE A 58 -0.45 19.80 -34.55
CA ILE A 58 -0.58 18.95 -35.77
C ILE A 58 -1.67 17.87 -35.59
N PHE A 59 -1.93 17.43 -34.36
CA PHE A 59 -2.96 16.46 -34.01
C PHE A 59 -3.84 16.97 -32.84
N PRO A 60 -4.80 17.88 -33.08
CA PRO A 60 -5.62 18.43 -32.01
C PRO A 60 -6.58 17.37 -31.44
N MET A 61 -6.69 17.30 -30.12
CA MET A 61 -7.67 16.47 -29.41
C MET A 61 -8.85 17.35 -28.98
N PRO A 62 -9.98 17.37 -29.73
CA PRO A 62 -11.13 18.21 -29.38
C PRO A 62 -11.79 17.74 -28.08
N LEU A 63 -12.59 18.62 -27.46
CA LEU A 63 -13.40 18.23 -26.31
C LEU A 63 -14.30 17.04 -26.67
N CYS A 64 -14.26 16.00 -25.84
CA CYS A 64 -15.12 14.84 -25.94
C CYS A 64 -16.44 15.16 -25.24
N HIS A 65 -17.48 15.48 -26.01
CA HIS A 65 -18.80 15.85 -25.46
C HIS A 65 -18.74 17.00 -24.43
N GLY A 66 -17.84 17.97 -24.64
CA GLY A 66 -17.63 19.10 -23.73
C GLY A 66 -16.62 18.85 -22.60
N PHE A 67 -16.11 17.62 -22.47
CA PHE A 67 -15.08 17.24 -21.50
C PHE A 67 -13.68 17.20 -22.14
N LYS A 68 -12.64 17.65 -21.42
CA LYS A 68 -11.24 17.59 -21.90
C LYS A 68 -10.64 16.21 -21.56
N LEU A 69 -10.49 15.35 -22.58
CA LEU A 69 -9.94 14.01 -22.41
C LEU A 69 -8.40 13.95 -22.38
N GLU A 70 -7.75 14.90 -23.06
CA GLU A 70 -6.29 15.06 -23.05
C GLU A 70 -5.78 15.34 -21.62
N GLU A 71 -4.86 14.51 -21.14
CA GLU A 71 -4.30 14.50 -19.78
C GLU A 71 -5.32 14.24 -18.66
N ALA A 72 -6.51 13.72 -18.98
CA ALA A 72 -7.47 13.37 -17.95
C ALA A 72 -6.97 12.18 -17.09
N SER A 73 -7.04 12.34 -15.77
CA SER A 73 -6.79 11.25 -14.82
C SER A 73 -8.01 10.33 -14.67
N ILE A 74 -7.81 9.14 -14.12
CA ILE A 74 -8.91 8.20 -13.85
C ILE A 74 -9.96 8.85 -12.94
N ASP A 75 -9.54 9.59 -11.89
CA ASP A 75 -10.46 10.30 -11.00
C ASP A 75 -11.30 11.37 -11.71
N GLN A 76 -10.75 12.03 -12.72
CA GLN A 76 -11.50 13.03 -13.50
C GLN A 76 -12.52 12.34 -14.42
N LEU A 77 -12.14 11.21 -15.03
CA LEU A 77 -13.05 10.40 -15.86
C LEU A 77 -14.18 9.79 -15.03
N GLN A 78 -13.86 9.23 -13.86
CA GLN A 78 -14.85 8.68 -12.93
C GLN A 78 -15.85 9.74 -12.46
N ARG A 79 -15.37 10.94 -12.11
CA ARG A 79 -16.26 12.07 -11.76
C ARG A 79 -17.14 12.48 -12.93
N ALA A 80 -16.57 12.65 -14.12
CA ALA A 80 -17.34 13.03 -15.31
C ALA A 80 -18.42 12.00 -15.67
N MET A 81 -18.13 10.70 -15.50
CA MET A 81 -19.13 9.64 -15.67
C MET A 81 -20.19 9.63 -14.57
N SER A 82 -19.80 9.86 -13.31
CA SER A 82 -20.73 9.91 -12.18
C SER A 82 -21.68 11.11 -12.26
N ASP A 83 -21.19 12.24 -12.76
CA ASP A 83 -21.97 13.47 -12.98
C ASP A 83 -22.83 13.41 -14.26
N GLY A 84 -22.74 12.32 -15.04
CA GLY A 84 -23.45 12.15 -16.31
C GLY A 84 -22.96 13.08 -17.43
N THR A 85 -21.77 13.67 -17.28
CA THR A 85 -21.17 14.57 -18.29
C THR A 85 -20.69 13.79 -19.51
N ILE A 86 -20.16 12.59 -19.29
CA ILE A 86 -19.65 11.69 -20.33
C ILE A 86 -19.96 10.24 -19.92
N THR A 87 -20.00 9.33 -20.88
CA THR A 87 -20.20 7.88 -20.67
C THR A 87 -18.95 7.09 -21.09
N SER A 88 -18.80 5.85 -20.64
CA SER A 88 -17.71 4.96 -21.04
C SER A 88 -17.67 4.78 -22.56
N VAL A 89 -18.83 4.55 -23.20
CA VAL A 89 -18.94 4.46 -24.67
C VAL A 89 -18.40 5.73 -25.35
N GLN A 90 -18.75 6.91 -24.83
CA GLN A 90 -18.26 8.17 -25.40
C GLN A 90 -16.75 8.34 -25.22
N ILE A 91 -16.20 7.95 -24.07
CA ILE A 91 -14.74 7.96 -23.82
C ILE A 91 -14.05 7.06 -24.85
N VAL A 92 -14.49 5.81 -25.02
CA VAL A 92 -13.94 4.86 -26.00
C VAL A 92 -14.00 5.44 -27.42
N LEU A 93 -15.14 5.99 -27.84
CA LEU A 93 -15.29 6.57 -29.18
C LEU A 93 -14.37 7.78 -29.41
N CYS A 94 -14.11 8.58 -28.37
CA CYS A 94 -13.18 9.70 -28.45
C CYS A 94 -11.72 9.24 -28.53
N TYR A 95 -11.33 8.22 -27.75
CA TYR A 95 -10.01 7.61 -27.90
C TYR A 95 -9.82 6.93 -29.26
N MET A 96 -10.86 6.32 -29.83
CA MET A 96 -10.81 5.79 -31.20
C MET A 96 -10.57 6.87 -32.25
N LYS A 97 -11.13 8.08 -32.08
CA LYS A 97 -10.77 9.22 -32.95
C LYS A 97 -9.29 9.58 -32.82
N ARG A 98 -8.74 9.50 -31.61
CA ARG A 98 -7.32 9.75 -31.37
C ARG A 98 -6.44 8.69 -32.04
N VAL A 99 -6.79 7.40 -31.96
CA VAL A 99 -6.12 6.32 -32.72
C VAL A 99 -6.03 6.69 -34.21
N TYR A 100 -7.16 7.08 -34.83
CA TYR A 100 -7.17 7.45 -36.25
C TYR A 100 -6.27 8.65 -36.60
N GLN A 101 -6.02 9.56 -35.65
CA GLN A 101 -5.14 10.70 -35.85
C GLN A 101 -3.66 10.31 -35.76
N THR A 102 -3.30 9.47 -34.80
CA THR A 102 -1.89 9.28 -34.42
C THR A 102 -1.28 7.97 -34.90
N ASP A 103 -2.07 6.90 -34.98
CA ASP A 103 -1.53 5.53 -35.10
C ASP A 103 -0.84 5.27 -36.45
N GLY A 104 -1.22 5.98 -37.51
CA GLY A 104 -0.50 5.97 -38.78
C GLY A 104 0.96 6.47 -38.70
N TYR A 105 1.33 7.15 -37.61
CA TYR A 105 2.67 7.65 -37.35
C TYR A 105 3.36 6.85 -36.24
N ILE A 106 2.71 6.75 -35.08
CA ILE A 106 3.33 6.15 -33.89
C ILE A 106 3.19 4.64 -33.84
N ARG A 107 2.26 4.05 -34.60
CA ARG A 107 1.96 2.61 -34.64
C ARG A 107 1.95 2.02 -33.23
N SER A 108 1.06 2.48 -32.36
CA SER A 108 1.00 2.03 -30.96
C SER A 108 0.01 0.90 -30.75
N ILE A 109 -0.93 0.70 -31.68
CA ILE A 109 -1.97 -0.34 -31.62
C ILE A 109 -1.60 -1.53 -32.52
N MET A 110 -1.65 -2.74 -31.96
CA MET A 110 -1.56 -4.00 -32.72
C MET A 110 -2.94 -4.39 -33.28
N GLU A 111 -3.94 -4.42 -32.40
CA GLU A 111 -5.30 -4.83 -32.75
C GLU A 111 -6.31 -4.13 -31.84
N ILE A 112 -7.42 -3.66 -32.42
CA ILE A 112 -8.52 -3.05 -31.66
C ILE A 112 -9.54 -4.13 -31.30
N ASN A 113 -10.01 -4.11 -30.06
CA ASN A 113 -11.04 -5.03 -29.59
C ASN A 113 -12.38 -4.72 -30.26
N PRO A 114 -12.93 -5.63 -31.10
CA PRO A 114 -14.23 -5.39 -31.72
C PRO A 114 -15.39 -5.42 -30.72
N ASP A 115 -15.19 -5.99 -29.52
CA ASP A 115 -16.21 -6.12 -28.47
C ASP A 115 -16.23 -4.90 -27.52
N MET A 116 -15.28 -3.95 -27.63
CA MET A 116 -15.09 -2.86 -26.66
C MET A 116 -16.32 -1.95 -26.47
N LEU A 117 -17.12 -1.73 -27.52
CA LEU A 117 -18.30 -0.87 -27.42
C LEU A 117 -19.44 -1.55 -26.67
N GLU A 118 -19.62 -2.85 -26.87
CA GLU A 118 -20.61 -3.66 -26.15
C GLU A 118 -20.24 -3.74 -24.66
N ILE A 119 -18.95 -3.93 -24.37
CA ILE A 119 -18.42 -3.94 -22.99
C ILE A 119 -18.64 -2.56 -22.33
N ALA A 120 -18.29 -1.47 -23.01
CA ALA A 120 -18.49 -0.12 -22.49
C ALA A 120 -19.97 0.21 -22.24
N GLU A 121 -20.85 -0.19 -23.16
CA GLU A 121 -22.31 0.00 -23.01
C GLU A 121 -22.86 -0.77 -21.81
N ALA A 122 -22.43 -2.02 -21.61
CA ALA A 122 -22.81 -2.81 -20.44
C ALA A 122 -22.37 -2.15 -19.12
N LEU A 123 -21.16 -1.59 -19.07
CA LEU A 123 -20.65 -0.89 -17.89
C LEU A 123 -21.35 0.45 -17.65
N ASP A 124 -21.75 1.16 -18.70
CA ASP A 124 -22.60 2.35 -18.58
C ASP A 124 -23.99 1.99 -18.02
N MET A 125 -24.57 0.86 -18.46
CA MET A 125 -25.83 0.35 -17.90
C MET A 125 -25.71 -0.03 -16.43
N GLU A 126 -24.63 -0.70 -16.03
CA GLU A 126 -24.35 -1.03 -14.62
C GLU A 126 -24.24 0.24 -13.77
N ARG A 127 -23.49 1.24 -14.25
CA ARG A 127 -23.36 2.53 -13.57
C ARG A 127 -24.73 3.20 -13.41
N ALA A 128 -25.57 3.21 -14.44
CA ALA A 128 -26.92 3.76 -14.38
C ALA A 128 -27.83 3.03 -13.39
N GLN A 129 -27.55 1.76 -13.08
CA GLN A 129 -28.23 0.96 -12.07
C GLN A 129 -27.63 1.13 -10.66
N GLY A 130 -26.61 1.97 -10.50
CA GLY A 130 -25.91 2.18 -9.22
C GLY A 130 -24.87 1.10 -8.90
N HIS A 131 -24.51 0.25 -9.87
CA HIS A 131 -23.48 -0.76 -9.73
C HIS A 131 -22.16 -0.27 -10.33
N VAL A 132 -21.27 0.25 -9.47
CA VAL A 132 -19.91 0.67 -9.84
C VAL A 132 -18.91 -0.25 -9.15
N ARG A 133 -18.06 -0.91 -9.95
CA ARG A 133 -17.17 -1.98 -9.48
C ARG A 133 -15.85 -1.48 -8.86
N GLY A 134 -15.52 -0.21 -9.04
CA GLY A 134 -14.32 0.42 -8.47
C GLY A 134 -13.79 1.58 -9.32
N PRO A 135 -12.56 2.05 -9.04
CA PRO A 135 -11.94 3.17 -9.76
C PRO A 135 -11.77 2.95 -11.27
N LEU A 136 -11.68 1.69 -11.73
CA LEU A 136 -11.50 1.36 -13.14
C LEU A 136 -12.83 1.11 -13.90
N HIS A 137 -13.99 1.22 -13.25
CA HIS A 137 -15.28 0.96 -13.89
C HIS A 137 -15.54 1.87 -15.10
N GLY A 138 -15.61 1.31 -16.30
CA GLY A 138 -15.79 2.03 -17.56
C GLY A 138 -14.53 2.72 -18.09
N ILE A 139 -13.35 2.49 -17.51
CA ILE A 139 -12.08 3.11 -17.94
C ILE A 139 -11.42 2.26 -19.04
N PRO A 140 -11.08 2.84 -20.21
CA PRO A 140 -10.39 2.12 -21.28
C PRO A 140 -8.92 1.84 -20.99
N PHE A 141 -8.46 0.65 -21.35
CA PHE A 141 -7.06 0.23 -21.24
C PHE A 141 -6.59 -0.59 -22.44
N LEU A 142 -5.27 -0.70 -22.59
CA LEU A 142 -4.61 -1.60 -23.55
C LEU A 142 -3.75 -2.64 -22.81
N VAL A 143 -3.54 -3.79 -23.44
CA VAL A 143 -2.54 -4.77 -23.00
C VAL A 143 -1.49 -4.95 -24.09
N LYS A 144 -0.24 -5.20 -23.72
CA LYS A 144 0.79 -5.61 -24.68
C LYS A 144 0.38 -6.92 -25.39
N ASP A 145 0.65 -7.06 -26.67
CA ASP A 145 0.20 -8.21 -27.51
C ASP A 145 0.84 -9.57 -27.14
N ASN A 146 1.61 -9.65 -26.05
CA ASN A 146 2.01 -10.91 -25.43
C ASN A 146 1.11 -11.33 -24.25
N ILE A 147 0.10 -10.54 -23.89
CA ILE A 147 -0.85 -10.84 -22.82
C ILE A 147 -2.12 -11.45 -23.42
N GLY A 148 -2.51 -12.63 -22.94
CA GLY A 148 -3.67 -13.37 -23.41
C GLY A 148 -5.01 -12.70 -23.14
N THR A 149 -5.86 -12.53 -24.17
CA THR A 149 -7.25 -12.06 -24.05
C THR A 149 -8.22 -12.96 -24.82
N LYS A 150 -9.43 -13.18 -24.27
CA LYS A 150 -10.47 -14.06 -24.83
C LYS A 150 -11.51 -13.35 -25.68
N ASP A 151 -11.42 -12.04 -25.77
CA ASP A 151 -12.17 -11.22 -26.73
C ASP A 151 -11.85 -11.67 -28.17
N LYS A 152 -12.56 -11.14 -29.17
CA LYS A 152 -12.32 -11.49 -30.58
C LYS A 152 -11.08 -10.77 -31.13
N MET A 153 -9.92 -11.06 -30.54
CA MET A 153 -8.59 -10.58 -30.89
C MET A 153 -7.57 -11.72 -30.79
N GLU A 154 -6.37 -11.47 -31.29
CA GLU A 154 -5.27 -12.44 -31.32
C GLU A 154 -4.14 -12.02 -30.37
N THR A 155 -3.52 -12.97 -29.66
CA THR A 155 -2.30 -12.75 -28.86
C THR A 155 -1.11 -13.34 -29.61
N THR A 156 -0.25 -12.49 -30.19
CA THR A 156 0.73 -12.95 -31.19
C THR A 156 2.20 -12.69 -30.85
N ALA A 157 2.48 -11.96 -29.77
CA ALA A 157 3.82 -11.41 -29.50
C ALA A 157 4.44 -10.70 -30.72
N GLY A 158 3.59 -10.12 -31.58
CA GLY A 158 4.00 -9.43 -32.80
C GLY A 158 4.37 -10.29 -34.02
N SER A 159 4.36 -11.61 -33.93
CA SER A 159 4.71 -12.50 -35.06
C SER A 159 3.47 -12.98 -35.84
N TRP A 160 3.57 -13.10 -37.16
CA TRP A 160 2.49 -13.70 -37.96
C TRP A 160 2.30 -15.19 -37.65
N MET A 161 3.32 -15.84 -37.07
CA MET A 161 3.30 -17.25 -36.72
C MET A 161 2.12 -17.64 -35.81
N LEU A 162 1.79 -16.79 -34.84
CA LEU A 162 0.72 -17.05 -33.88
C LEU A 162 -0.64 -16.52 -34.34
N HIS A 163 -0.72 -15.90 -35.51
CA HIS A 163 -1.99 -15.38 -36.02
C HIS A 163 -3.04 -16.49 -36.19
N GLY A 164 -4.20 -16.32 -35.55
CA GLY A 164 -5.27 -17.32 -35.52
C GLY A 164 -5.12 -18.38 -34.43
N SER A 165 -4.11 -18.27 -33.57
CA SER A 165 -3.91 -19.19 -32.44
C SER A 165 -4.93 -18.93 -31.34
N VAL A 166 -5.56 -20.00 -30.86
CA VAL A 166 -6.60 -19.88 -29.84
C VAL A 166 -5.98 -20.10 -28.46
N ILE A 167 -5.88 -19.05 -27.67
CA ILE A 167 -5.48 -19.15 -26.26
C ILE A 167 -6.57 -19.86 -25.43
N PRO A 168 -6.25 -20.52 -24.30
CA PRO A 168 -7.24 -21.27 -23.52
C PRO A 168 -8.13 -20.40 -22.63
N ARG A 169 -7.66 -19.22 -22.18
CA ARG A 169 -8.34 -18.31 -21.24
C ARG A 169 -7.73 -16.90 -21.28
N ASP A 170 -8.38 -15.92 -20.66
CA ASP A 170 -7.77 -14.63 -20.32
C ASP A 170 -6.52 -14.87 -19.46
N ALA A 171 -5.48 -14.05 -19.65
CA ALA A 171 -4.43 -13.90 -18.67
C ALA A 171 -5.04 -13.47 -17.33
N HIS A 172 -4.45 -13.90 -16.21
CA HIS A 172 -5.04 -13.66 -14.89
C HIS A 172 -5.27 -12.16 -14.61
N VAL A 173 -4.28 -11.33 -14.94
CA VAL A 173 -4.35 -9.87 -14.81
C VAL A 173 -5.47 -9.24 -15.65
N VAL A 174 -5.77 -9.79 -16.83
CA VAL A 174 -6.87 -9.33 -17.69
C VAL A 174 -8.21 -9.73 -17.10
N HIS A 175 -8.31 -10.94 -16.56
CA HIS A 175 -9.50 -11.38 -15.85
C HIS A 175 -9.83 -10.45 -14.67
N LEU A 176 -8.83 -10.10 -13.84
CA LEU A 176 -9.02 -9.15 -12.73
C LEU A 176 -9.45 -7.76 -13.21
N LEU A 177 -8.85 -7.24 -14.29
CA LEU A 177 -9.26 -5.97 -14.90
C LEU A 177 -10.71 -6.01 -15.41
N ARG A 178 -11.13 -7.12 -16.02
CA ARG A 178 -12.52 -7.33 -16.47
C ARG A 178 -13.48 -7.33 -15.27
N GLU A 179 -13.13 -8.04 -14.19
CA GLU A 179 -13.94 -8.07 -12.96
C GLU A 179 -14.06 -6.69 -12.32
N SER A 180 -12.99 -5.87 -12.36
CA SER A 180 -13.00 -4.48 -11.88
C SER A 180 -13.84 -3.50 -12.73
N GLY A 181 -14.34 -3.96 -13.88
CA GLY A 181 -15.12 -3.15 -14.81
C GLY A 181 -14.28 -2.30 -15.76
N ALA A 182 -13.01 -2.61 -16.00
CA ALA A 182 -12.20 -1.90 -17.00
C ALA A 182 -12.58 -2.33 -18.44
N VAL A 183 -12.43 -1.42 -19.41
CA VAL A 183 -12.76 -1.67 -20.83
C VAL A 183 -11.50 -1.97 -21.62
N LEU A 184 -11.32 -3.22 -22.04
CA LEU A 184 -10.22 -3.61 -22.90
C LEU A 184 -10.44 -3.04 -24.31
N MET A 185 -9.66 -2.03 -24.69
CA MET A 185 -9.76 -1.36 -25.99
C MET A 185 -9.00 -2.10 -27.09
N GLY A 186 -8.01 -2.91 -26.73
CA GLY A 186 -7.20 -3.64 -27.71
C GLY A 186 -5.85 -4.11 -27.20
N HIS A 187 -5.08 -4.67 -28.13
CA HIS A 187 -3.68 -5.01 -27.94
C HIS A 187 -2.79 -3.88 -28.45
N ALA A 188 -1.79 -3.52 -27.66
CA ALA A 188 -0.71 -2.63 -28.04
C ALA A 188 0.42 -3.42 -28.71
N THR A 189 1.10 -2.80 -29.68
CA THR A 189 2.29 -3.40 -30.29
C THR A 189 3.47 -3.47 -29.31
N LEU A 190 4.47 -4.27 -29.68
CA LEU A 190 5.68 -4.53 -28.93
C LEU A 190 6.85 -4.74 -29.90
N SER A 191 8.07 -4.72 -29.37
CA SER A 191 9.17 -5.43 -30.03
C SER A 191 8.86 -6.93 -30.06
N GLU A 192 9.05 -7.56 -31.21
CA GLU A 192 8.66 -8.96 -31.42
C GLU A 192 9.25 -9.92 -30.38
N TRP A 193 8.42 -10.82 -29.84
CA TRP A 193 8.83 -11.79 -28.81
C TRP A 193 9.45 -11.16 -27.56
N ALA A 194 9.01 -9.95 -27.22
CA ALA A 194 9.51 -9.21 -26.08
C ALA A 194 11.04 -9.01 -26.07
N ASP A 195 11.66 -8.90 -27.26
CA ASP A 195 13.10 -8.73 -27.49
C ASP A 195 13.97 -10.01 -27.38
N MET A 196 13.39 -11.16 -27.02
CA MET A 196 14.13 -12.44 -26.91
C MET A 196 14.70 -12.97 -28.24
N ARG A 197 14.21 -12.46 -29.37
CA ARG A 197 14.48 -13.03 -30.69
C ARG A 197 15.93 -12.84 -31.16
N SER A 198 16.47 -11.63 -31.07
CA SER A 198 17.63 -11.18 -31.85
C SER A 198 18.48 -10.21 -31.04
N ASN A 199 19.81 -10.22 -31.16
CA ASN A 199 20.67 -9.24 -30.45
C ASN A 199 20.87 -7.91 -31.21
N ILE A 200 20.69 -7.90 -32.53
CA ILE A 200 20.77 -6.68 -33.35
C ILE A 200 19.47 -6.53 -34.13
N TYR A 201 18.61 -5.64 -33.64
CA TYR A 201 17.25 -5.45 -34.14
C TYR A 201 16.79 -3.99 -34.03
N SER A 202 15.63 -3.70 -34.62
CA SER A 202 14.93 -2.42 -34.47
C SER A 202 13.93 -2.53 -33.33
N GLU A 203 14.24 -1.94 -32.18
CA GLU A 203 13.36 -1.94 -31.01
C GLU A 203 11.99 -1.30 -31.34
N GLY A 204 10.91 -1.91 -30.86
CA GLY A 204 9.53 -1.54 -31.16
C GLY A 204 9.02 -2.02 -32.53
N TYR A 205 9.81 -2.81 -33.27
CA TYR A 205 9.37 -3.48 -34.49
C TYR A 205 8.85 -4.88 -34.22
N SER A 206 7.79 -5.26 -34.92
CA SER A 206 7.41 -6.66 -35.11
C SER A 206 6.85 -6.89 -36.51
N ALA A 207 6.94 -8.13 -37.02
CA ALA A 207 6.50 -8.45 -38.38
C ALA A 207 5.00 -8.12 -38.60
N ARG A 208 4.17 -8.31 -37.56
CA ARG A 208 2.74 -7.97 -37.57
C ARG A 208 2.47 -6.51 -37.26
N GLY A 209 3.15 -5.94 -36.27
CA GLY A 209 2.88 -4.61 -35.73
C GLY A 209 3.54 -3.45 -36.45
N ASP A 210 4.50 -3.72 -37.36
CA ASP A 210 5.38 -2.71 -37.98
C ASP A 210 6.18 -1.93 -36.91
N GLN A 211 6.87 -0.86 -37.29
CA GLN A 211 7.70 -0.06 -36.39
C GLN A 211 6.85 0.89 -35.53
N ALA A 212 6.80 0.65 -34.22
CA ALA A 212 6.36 1.63 -33.22
C ALA A 212 7.34 2.81 -33.14
N ARG A 213 6.83 4.04 -32.98
CA ARG A 213 7.64 5.26 -32.92
C ARG A 213 7.26 6.11 -31.72
N SER A 214 8.23 6.82 -31.14
CA SER A 214 7.96 7.72 -30.02
C SER A 214 7.06 8.89 -30.44
N PRO A 215 6.00 9.21 -29.67
CA PRO A 215 5.18 10.40 -29.89
C PRO A 215 5.94 11.71 -29.60
N TYR A 216 7.07 11.65 -28.88
CA TYR A 216 7.95 12.81 -28.64
C TYR A 216 8.92 13.05 -29.79
N ASN A 217 9.39 11.97 -30.44
CA ASN A 217 10.25 12.04 -31.60
C ASN A 217 9.96 10.88 -32.57
N LEU A 218 9.29 11.18 -33.68
CA LEU A 218 8.90 10.17 -34.68
C LEU A 218 10.09 9.52 -35.40
N THR A 219 11.34 9.96 -35.18
CA THR A 219 12.51 9.31 -35.78
C THR A 219 13.16 8.28 -34.87
N THR A 220 12.61 8.05 -33.67
CA THR A 220 13.19 7.16 -32.66
C THR A 220 12.19 6.13 -32.13
N THR A 221 12.72 5.06 -31.55
CA THR A 221 11.95 4.06 -30.78
C THR A 221 11.34 4.70 -29.52
N PRO A 222 10.11 4.32 -29.13
CA PRO A 222 9.54 4.65 -27.83
C PRO A 222 10.21 3.88 -26.66
N GLY A 223 11.25 3.10 -26.89
CA GLY A 223 11.71 2.10 -25.92
C GLY A 223 10.98 0.78 -26.11
N GLY A 224 11.43 -0.26 -25.42
CA GLY A 224 10.92 -1.61 -25.60
C GLY A 224 11.15 -2.51 -24.40
N SER A 225 10.52 -3.68 -24.38
CA SER A 225 9.65 -4.21 -25.44
C SER A 225 8.18 -3.77 -25.34
N SER A 226 7.71 -3.12 -24.26
CA SER A 226 6.31 -2.63 -24.14
C SER A 226 6.05 -1.32 -24.91
N SER A 227 6.56 -1.25 -26.14
CA SER A 227 6.64 -0.06 -26.99
C SER A 227 5.29 0.60 -27.26
N GLY A 228 4.31 -0.19 -27.71
CA GLY A 228 2.98 0.31 -28.02
C GLY A 228 2.22 0.75 -26.77
N SER A 229 2.36 0.02 -25.65
CA SER A 229 1.69 0.35 -24.39
C SER A 229 2.09 1.75 -23.92
N ALA A 230 3.39 2.05 -23.92
CA ALA A 230 3.89 3.36 -23.54
C ALA A 230 3.53 4.45 -24.56
N ALA A 231 3.77 4.21 -25.85
CA ALA A 231 3.46 5.18 -26.90
C ALA A 231 1.97 5.56 -26.93
N ALA A 232 1.07 4.60 -26.70
CA ALA A 232 -0.36 4.83 -26.66
C ALA A 232 -0.78 5.71 -25.46
N VAL A 233 -0.27 5.42 -24.26
CA VAL A 233 -0.59 6.19 -23.05
C VAL A 233 -0.05 7.62 -23.17
N ALA A 234 1.18 7.80 -23.66
CA ALA A 234 1.79 9.11 -23.87
C ALA A 234 1.08 9.93 -24.96
N ALA A 235 0.62 9.29 -26.03
CA ALA A 235 -0.12 9.96 -27.10
C ALA A 235 -1.60 10.25 -26.75
N ASN A 236 -2.04 9.97 -25.51
CA ASN A 236 -3.45 10.04 -25.08
C ASN A 236 -4.39 9.17 -25.93
N VAL A 237 -3.89 8.05 -26.46
CA VAL A 237 -4.68 7.05 -27.17
C VAL A 237 -5.49 6.19 -26.19
N VAL A 238 -5.00 6.03 -24.96
CA VAL A 238 -5.69 5.30 -23.89
C VAL A 238 -5.37 5.90 -22.51
N THR A 239 -6.15 5.53 -21.49
CA THR A 239 -5.97 6.03 -20.13
C THR A 239 -4.74 5.43 -19.44
N PHE A 240 -4.62 4.10 -19.45
CA PHE A 240 -3.47 3.35 -18.93
C PHE A 240 -3.26 2.07 -19.78
N ALA A 241 -2.13 1.41 -19.60
CA ALA A 241 -1.84 0.16 -20.29
C ALA A 241 -1.04 -0.81 -19.41
N LEU A 242 -1.16 -2.10 -19.73
CA LEU A 242 -0.27 -3.13 -19.20
C LEU A 242 0.94 -3.33 -20.11
N GLY A 243 2.09 -3.56 -19.49
CA GLY A 243 3.31 -4.04 -20.13
C GLY A 243 3.83 -5.26 -19.40
N THR A 244 4.89 -5.86 -19.95
CA THR A 244 5.61 -6.96 -19.30
C THR A 244 7.08 -6.61 -19.25
N GLU A 245 7.75 -6.97 -18.16
CA GLU A 245 9.18 -6.77 -18.01
C GLU A 245 9.87 -8.06 -17.61
N THR A 246 10.91 -8.38 -18.38
CA THR A 246 11.94 -9.39 -18.07
C THR A 246 13.19 -8.63 -17.68
N ASP A 247 13.65 -7.73 -18.54
CA ASP A 247 14.68 -6.73 -18.25
C ASP A 247 14.31 -5.40 -18.96
N GLY A 248 14.01 -4.36 -18.18
CA GLY A 248 13.73 -3.00 -18.68
C GLY A 248 12.41 -2.79 -19.43
N SER A 249 11.73 -3.85 -19.85
CA SER A 249 10.61 -3.79 -20.80
C SER A 249 9.33 -3.08 -20.34
N VAL A 250 9.24 -2.59 -19.10
CA VAL A 250 8.23 -1.63 -18.58
C VAL A 250 8.89 -0.29 -18.24
N ILE A 251 10.04 -0.30 -17.55
CA ILE A 251 10.74 0.91 -17.10
C ILE A 251 11.30 1.73 -18.26
N ASN A 252 12.01 1.11 -19.20
CA ASN A 252 12.60 1.74 -20.38
C ASN A 252 11.52 2.42 -21.26
N PRO A 253 10.44 1.74 -21.71
CA PRO A 253 9.43 2.42 -22.50
C PRO A 253 8.65 3.45 -21.68
N ALA A 254 8.46 3.28 -20.36
CA ALA A 254 7.81 4.31 -19.55
C ALA A 254 8.64 5.60 -19.49
N GLU A 255 9.94 5.51 -19.18
CA GLU A 255 10.81 6.67 -19.01
C GLU A 255 11.01 7.44 -20.33
N ARG A 256 11.22 6.72 -21.45
CA ARG A 256 11.35 7.31 -22.80
C ARG A 256 10.08 7.95 -23.34
N ASN A 257 8.93 7.76 -22.68
CA ASN A 257 7.64 8.35 -23.06
C ASN A 257 7.08 9.29 -21.99
N ALA A 258 7.89 9.71 -21.01
CA ALA A 258 7.46 10.58 -19.91
C ALA A 258 6.26 10.01 -19.14
N LEU A 259 6.28 8.71 -18.85
CA LEU A 259 5.24 8.03 -18.08
C LEU A 259 5.73 7.57 -16.71
N VAL A 260 4.78 7.27 -15.85
CA VAL A 260 5.03 6.43 -14.69
C VAL A 260 4.97 4.97 -15.14
N GLY A 261 6.02 4.23 -14.83
CA GLY A 261 6.11 2.78 -15.03
C GLY A 261 6.35 2.09 -13.69
N ILE A 262 5.51 1.11 -13.36
CA ILE A 262 5.69 0.26 -12.18
C ILE A 262 6.06 -1.15 -12.65
N LYS A 263 7.30 -1.55 -12.39
CA LYS A 263 7.76 -2.93 -12.46
C LYS A 263 7.73 -3.51 -11.05
N PRO A 264 6.79 -4.39 -10.70
CA PRO A 264 6.72 -4.91 -9.34
C PRO A 264 7.77 -6.00 -9.08
N THR A 265 7.80 -6.48 -7.84
CA THR A 265 8.52 -7.70 -7.43
C THR A 265 8.00 -8.88 -8.24
N VAL A 266 8.90 -9.74 -8.70
CA VAL A 266 8.51 -10.98 -9.40
C VAL A 266 7.66 -11.83 -8.46
N GLY A 267 6.44 -12.14 -8.89
CA GLY A 267 5.43 -12.81 -8.07
C GLY A 267 4.40 -11.88 -7.42
N LEU A 268 4.49 -10.55 -7.52
CA LEU A 268 3.37 -9.71 -7.05
C LEU A 268 2.15 -9.76 -7.99
N THR A 269 2.40 -9.86 -9.30
CA THR A 269 1.39 -9.96 -10.35
C THR A 269 1.54 -11.29 -11.08
N SER A 270 0.42 -11.97 -11.35
CA SER A 270 0.42 -13.28 -12.03
C SER A 270 0.87 -13.16 -13.49
N ARG A 271 1.62 -14.16 -13.93
CA ARG A 271 2.15 -14.30 -15.30
C ARG A 271 1.40 -15.37 -16.10
N ASP A 272 0.40 -16.03 -15.50
CA ASP A 272 -0.43 -17.02 -16.22
C ASP A 272 -1.15 -16.36 -17.40
N GLY A 273 -1.02 -16.98 -18.58
CA GLY A 273 -1.61 -16.50 -19.83
C GLY A 273 -0.81 -15.42 -20.55
N VAL A 274 0.43 -15.15 -20.14
CA VAL A 274 1.37 -14.26 -20.82
C VAL A 274 2.41 -15.10 -21.60
N ILE A 275 2.76 -14.71 -22.83
CA ILE A 275 3.87 -15.32 -23.58
C ILE A 275 5.17 -14.96 -22.85
N PRO A 276 5.92 -15.95 -22.32
CA PRO A 276 7.01 -15.71 -21.37
C PRO A 276 8.35 -15.46 -22.06
N GLU A 277 9.30 -14.92 -21.29
CA GLU A 277 10.73 -14.90 -21.59
C GLU A 277 11.53 -15.66 -20.51
N SER A 278 11.41 -15.27 -19.24
CA SER A 278 12.02 -15.98 -18.11
C SER A 278 11.14 -15.95 -16.86
N HIS A 279 10.75 -17.13 -16.36
CA HIS A 279 10.03 -17.23 -15.09
C HIS A 279 10.80 -16.70 -13.86
N ASN A 280 12.10 -16.40 -13.96
CA ASN A 280 12.88 -15.80 -12.87
C ASN A 280 12.78 -14.27 -12.80
N GLN A 281 12.40 -13.63 -13.91
CA GLN A 281 12.42 -12.16 -14.02
C GLN A 281 11.10 -11.56 -14.52
N ASP A 282 10.32 -12.32 -15.28
CA ASP A 282 9.08 -11.86 -15.89
C ASP A 282 8.11 -11.33 -14.83
N THR A 283 7.50 -10.19 -15.12
CA THR A 283 6.37 -9.65 -14.37
C THR A 283 5.48 -8.77 -15.25
N VAL A 284 4.19 -8.65 -14.88
CA VAL A 284 3.27 -7.71 -15.51
C VAL A 284 3.31 -6.38 -14.75
N GLY A 285 3.62 -5.31 -15.48
CA GLY A 285 3.72 -3.95 -14.95
C GLY A 285 2.65 -3.01 -15.50
N CYS A 286 2.51 -1.87 -14.84
CA CYS A 286 1.53 -0.83 -15.17
C CYS A 286 2.21 0.41 -15.76
N LEU A 287 1.62 0.96 -16.83
CA LEU A 287 2.04 2.22 -17.45
C LEU A 287 0.88 3.22 -17.41
N ALA A 288 1.12 4.38 -16.81
CA ALA A 288 0.15 5.47 -16.76
C ALA A 288 0.84 6.84 -16.71
N ARG A 289 0.07 7.93 -16.92
CA ARG A 289 0.61 9.29 -16.87
C ARG A 289 0.84 9.81 -15.44
N THR A 290 0.18 9.21 -14.45
CA THR A 290 0.30 9.61 -13.04
C THR A 290 0.56 8.40 -12.15
N VAL A 291 1.23 8.63 -11.01
CA VAL A 291 1.47 7.58 -10.00
C VAL A 291 0.13 7.00 -9.53
N ARG A 292 -0.86 7.85 -9.28
CA ARG A 292 -2.21 7.43 -8.86
C ARG A 292 -2.86 6.47 -9.86
N ASP A 293 -2.82 6.79 -11.15
CA ASP A 293 -3.44 5.95 -12.17
C ASP A 293 -2.69 4.61 -12.33
N ALA A 294 -1.35 4.63 -12.24
CA ALA A 294 -0.54 3.40 -12.26
C ALA A 294 -0.82 2.53 -11.02
N THR A 295 -1.03 3.14 -9.86
CA THR A 295 -1.40 2.43 -8.62
C THR A 295 -2.81 1.83 -8.70
N TYR A 296 -3.80 2.52 -9.29
CA TYR A 296 -5.13 1.91 -9.52
C TYR A 296 -5.06 0.68 -10.43
N CYS A 297 -4.18 0.71 -11.43
CA CYS A 297 -3.87 -0.48 -12.23
C CYS A 297 -3.27 -1.58 -11.36
N LEU A 298 -2.21 -1.29 -10.60
CA LEU A 298 -1.53 -2.28 -9.76
C LEU A 298 -2.48 -2.94 -8.76
N ASP A 299 -3.32 -2.14 -8.10
CA ASP A 299 -4.31 -2.58 -7.11
C ASP A 299 -5.29 -3.62 -7.65
N VAL A 300 -5.58 -3.58 -8.95
CA VAL A 300 -6.48 -4.53 -9.58
C VAL A 300 -5.74 -5.81 -9.98
N ILE A 301 -4.47 -5.73 -10.38
CA ILE A 301 -3.77 -6.86 -11.00
C ILE A 301 -2.86 -7.65 -10.03
N TYR A 302 -2.58 -7.14 -8.82
CA TYR A 302 -1.83 -7.90 -7.82
C TYR A 302 -2.70 -8.97 -7.18
N GLY A 303 -2.10 -10.10 -6.79
CA GLY A 303 -2.88 -11.17 -6.16
C GLY A 303 -2.34 -12.56 -6.42
N PRO A 304 -2.65 -13.52 -5.52
CA PRO A 304 -2.29 -14.91 -5.70
C PRO A 304 -3.07 -15.55 -6.87
N ASP A 305 -2.36 -16.31 -7.70
CA ASP A 305 -2.89 -17.20 -8.74
C ASP A 305 -2.27 -18.59 -8.58
N LEU A 306 -3.10 -19.61 -8.39
CA LEU A 306 -2.63 -20.99 -8.24
C LEU A 306 -1.93 -21.56 -9.48
N ARG A 307 -2.09 -20.91 -10.64
CA ARG A 307 -1.40 -21.28 -11.90
C ARG A 307 -0.03 -20.62 -12.04
N ASP A 308 0.29 -19.69 -11.14
CA ASP A 308 1.59 -19.05 -11.03
C ASP A 308 2.10 -19.14 -9.58
N ASN A 309 2.93 -20.15 -9.32
CA ASN A 309 3.42 -20.43 -7.98
C ASN A 309 4.25 -19.30 -7.35
N TYR A 310 4.82 -18.37 -8.13
CA TYR A 310 5.55 -17.22 -7.57
C TYR A 310 4.63 -16.26 -6.82
N THR A 311 3.36 -16.21 -7.20
CA THR A 311 2.36 -15.37 -6.52
C THR A 311 1.93 -15.90 -5.15
N LEU A 312 2.21 -17.17 -4.86
CA LEU A 312 1.79 -17.80 -3.61
C LEU A 312 2.66 -17.39 -2.42
N VAL A 313 3.83 -16.81 -2.68
CA VAL A 313 4.76 -16.31 -1.67
C VAL A 313 4.76 -14.78 -1.58
N GLN A 314 3.83 -14.11 -2.26
CA GLN A 314 3.78 -12.66 -2.30
C GLN A 314 3.51 -12.04 -0.93
N HIS A 315 4.11 -10.86 -0.69
CA HIS A 315 3.84 -10.01 0.46
C HIS A 315 3.22 -8.69 -0.01
N ALA A 316 1.88 -8.69 -0.13
CA ALA A 316 1.12 -7.51 -0.49
C ALA A 316 0.44 -6.89 0.76
N PRO A 317 0.21 -5.57 0.78
CA PRO A 317 -0.52 -4.90 1.86
C PRO A 317 -2.01 -5.31 1.85
N GLY A 318 -2.61 -5.47 3.02
CA GLY A 318 -4.08 -5.51 3.14
C GLY A 318 -4.64 -4.15 2.73
N GLY A 319 -5.53 -4.10 1.73
CA GLY A 319 -6.14 -2.87 1.19
C GLY A 319 -5.49 -2.25 -0.03
N GLY A 320 -4.59 -2.98 -0.68
CA GLY A 320 -3.95 -2.54 -1.92
C GLY A 320 -2.93 -1.43 -1.70
N PHE A 321 -2.32 -0.97 -2.78
CA PHE A 321 -1.28 0.05 -2.81
C PHE A 321 -1.83 1.48 -2.84
N SER A 322 -3.09 1.70 -3.26
CA SER A 322 -3.70 3.05 -3.29
C SER A 322 -3.71 3.74 -1.94
N GLN A 323 -3.69 2.99 -0.84
CA GLN A 323 -3.62 3.54 0.51
C GLN A 323 -2.31 4.32 0.77
N PHE A 324 -1.24 4.03 0.03
CA PHE A 324 0.06 4.71 0.17
C PHE A 324 0.18 5.96 -0.71
N LEU A 325 -0.83 6.27 -1.54
CA LEU A 325 -0.87 7.50 -2.31
C LEU A 325 -0.96 8.70 -1.37
N SER A 326 0.14 9.46 -1.30
CA SER A 326 0.26 10.58 -0.38
C SER A 326 0.64 11.87 -1.08
N SER A 327 0.72 12.95 -0.29
CA SER A 327 1.30 14.22 -0.72
C SER A 327 2.82 14.20 -0.53
N LYS A 328 3.49 15.24 -1.01
CA LYS A 328 4.92 15.48 -0.74
C LYS A 328 5.31 15.42 0.75
N GLY A 329 4.36 15.58 1.67
CA GLY A 329 4.61 15.45 3.11
C GLY A 329 5.14 14.08 3.53
N ALA A 330 4.82 13.01 2.79
CA ALA A 330 5.36 11.67 3.05
C ALA A 330 6.87 11.54 2.80
N LEU A 331 7.49 12.51 2.10
CA LEU A 331 8.93 12.54 1.91
C LEU A 331 9.67 13.00 3.18
N LYS A 332 8.98 13.63 4.14
CA LYS A 332 9.60 14.09 5.37
C LYS A 332 10.14 12.91 6.19
N GLY A 333 11.45 12.89 6.42
CA GLY A 333 12.12 11.81 7.14
C GLY A 333 12.42 10.57 6.30
N ALA A 334 11.98 10.53 5.03
CA ALA A 334 12.44 9.51 4.08
C ALA A 334 13.95 9.66 3.83
N ARG A 335 14.64 8.55 3.58
CA ARG A 335 16.08 8.53 3.36
C ARG A 335 16.38 7.80 2.07
N PHE A 336 16.85 8.50 1.06
CA PHE A 336 17.15 7.89 -0.23
C PHE A 336 18.65 7.75 -0.45
N GLY A 337 19.04 6.64 -1.05
CA GLY A 337 20.42 6.42 -1.52
C GLY A 337 20.61 6.95 -2.92
N LEU A 338 21.81 7.42 -3.22
CA LEU A 338 22.23 7.88 -4.53
C LEU A 338 23.54 7.15 -4.90
N PRO A 339 23.45 5.97 -5.56
CA PRO A 339 24.59 5.18 -6.00
C PRO A 339 25.26 5.82 -7.23
N TRP A 340 26.21 6.72 -6.97
CA TRP A 340 26.81 7.56 -7.99
C TRP A 340 27.70 6.79 -8.96
N LEU A 341 28.64 5.99 -8.44
CA LEU A 341 29.58 5.21 -9.24
C LEU A 341 28.89 4.05 -9.96
N SER A 342 27.85 3.48 -9.35
CA SER A 342 27.10 2.40 -9.97
C SER A 342 26.33 2.91 -11.19
N PHE A 343 25.66 4.07 -11.08
CA PHE A 343 24.70 4.50 -12.11
C PHE A 343 24.82 5.96 -12.55
N TRP A 344 24.87 6.93 -11.63
CA TRP A 344 24.74 8.35 -12.00
C TRP A 344 25.88 8.87 -12.88
N GLN A 345 27.09 8.36 -12.71
CA GLN A 345 28.24 8.76 -13.54
C GLN A 345 28.05 8.47 -15.03
N TRP A 346 27.12 7.56 -15.39
CA TRP A 346 26.84 7.18 -16.77
C TRP A 346 25.73 8.01 -17.42
N ALA A 347 24.94 8.75 -16.62
CA ALA A 347 23.98 9.71 -17.15
C ALA A 347 24.72 10.90 -17.77
N SER A 348 24.19 11.46 -18.85
CA SER A 348 24.77 12.66 -19.48
C SER A 348 24.78 13.87 -18.52
N GLU A 349 25.68 14.83 -18.73
CA GLU A 349 25.78 16.02 -17.87
C GLU A 349 24.44 16.80 -17.79
N ASP A 350 23.74 16.95 -18.92
CA ASP A 350 22.44 17.62 -19.00
C ASP A 350 21.34 16.88 -18.23
N GLN A 351 21.36 15.55 -18.23
CA GLN A 351 20.44 14.73 -17.44
C GLN A 351 20.78 14.81 -15.96
N GLN A 352 22.06 14.69 -15.59
CA GLN A 352 22.50 14.82 -14.20
C GLN A 352 22.05 16.16 -13.62
N GLN A 353 22.22 17.26 -14.37
CA GLN A 353 21.79 18.58 -13.94
C GLN A 353 20.28 18.62 -13.65
N GLN A 354 19.44 18.20 -14.59
CA GLN A 354 17.98 18.20 -14.42
C GLN A 354 17.53 17.27 -13.29
N LEU A 355 18.11 16.07 -13.19
CA LEU A 355 17.79 15.14 -12.12
C LEU A 355 18.18 15.68 -10.75
N LEU A 356 19.33 16.34 -10.61
CA LEU A 356 19.75 16.97 -9.36
C LEU A 356 18.83 18.12 -8.93
N GLU A 357 18.18 18.80 -9.87
CA GLU A 357 17.11 19.76 -9.55
C GLU A 357 15.89 19.04 -8.94
N LEU A 358 15.48 17.89 -9.47
CA LEU A 358 14.44 17.06 -8.86
C LEU A 358 14.85 16.54 -7.47
N ILE A 359 16.11 16.11 -7.31
CA ILE A 359 16.65 15.70 -6.01
C ILE A 359 16.54 16.87 -5.00
N SER A 360 16.86 18.09 -5.41
CA SER A 360 16.73 19.28 -4.57
C SER A 360 15.28 19.55 -4.15
N LEU A 361 14.30 19.23 -5.02
CA LEU A 361 12.87 19.32 -4.67
C LEU A 361 12.47 18.24 -3.65
N ILE A 362 13.00 17.03 -3.78
CA ILE A 362 12.77 15.92 -2.84
C ILE A 362 13.37 16.26 -1.46
N GLU A 363 14.57 16.82 -1.41
CA GLU A 363 15.20 17.32 -0.17
C GLU A 363 14.38 18.45 0.45
N SER A 364 13.92 19.40 -0.38
CA SER A 364 13.08 20.52 0.07
C SER A 364 11.73 20.05 0.62
N ALA A 365 11.25 18.88 0.22
CA ALA A 365 10.05 18.23 0.78
C ALA A 365 10.32 17.50 2.11
N GLY A 366 11.58 17.42 2.56
CA GLY A 366 11.98 16.91 3.87
C GLY A 366 12.67 15.55 3.85
N ALA A 367 12.99 15.00 2.68
CA ALA A 367 13.78 13.77 2.57
C ALA A 367 15.27 14.05 2.79
N THR A 368 16.00 13.03 3.19
CA THR A 368 17.47 13.02 3.26
C THR A 368 18.02 12.23 2.09
N ILE A 369 18.96 12.79 1.35
CA ILE A 369 19.64 12.10 0.24
C ILE A 369 21.06 11.77 0.67
N ILE A 370 21.45 10.52 0.47
CA ILE A 370 22.74 9.99 0.88
C ILE A 370 23.47 9.52 -0.37
N ASN A 371 24.53 10.23 -0.73
CA ASN A 371 25.42 9.84 -1.83
C ASN A 371 26.43 8.79 -1.35
N GLY A 372 26.94 7.98 -2.29
CA GLY A 372 27.95 6.94 -2.04
C GLY A 372 27.33 5.62 -1.55
N THR A 373 26.04 5.40 -1.81
CA THR A 373 25.32 4.16 -1.45
C THR A 373 25.44 3.13 -2.57
N GLU A 374 26.67 2.89 -3.03
CA GLU A 374 26.95 2.02 -4.18
C GLU A 374 26.57 0.57 -3.93
N LEU A 375 26.23 -0.14 -5.00
CA LEU A 375 26.10 -1.60 -4.93
C LEU A 375 27.50 -2.19 -4.68
N PRO A 376 27.71 -3.07 -3.69
CA PRO A 376 29.04 -3.60 -3.38
C PRO A 376 29.79 -4.21 -4.57
N HIS A 377 29.09 -4.86 -5.50
CA HIS A 377 29.66 -5.54 -6.65
C HIS A 377 29.54 -4.77 -7.98
N TRP A 378 29.27 -3.45 -7.94
CA TRP A 378 28.96 -2.67 -9.14
C TRP A 378 30.01 -2.81 -10.25
N GLN A 379 31.30 -2.90 -9.93
CA GLN A 379 32.38 -3.07 -10.92
C GLN A 379 32.32 -4.39 -11.71
N THR A 380 31.63 -5.40 -11.17
CA THR A 380 31.50 -6.74 -11.77
C THR A 380 30.16 -6.92 -12.47
N ILE A 381 29.09 -6.32 -11.94
CA ILE A 381 27.72 -6.55 -12.41
C ILE A 381 27.16 -5.39 -13.25
N VAL A 382 27.76 -4.20 -13.20
CA VAL A 382 27.37 -3.06 -14.04
C VAL A 382 28.35 -2.96 -15.20
N SER A 383 27.84 -3.11 -16.43
CA SER A 383 28.63 -2.92 -17.65
C SER A 383 28.98 -1.44 -17.85
N PRO A 384 30.23 -1.11 -18.23
CA PRO A 384 30.63 0.27 -18.56
C PRO A 384 30.11 0.72 -19.93
N ASP A 385 29.63 -0.21 -20.77
CA ASP A 385 29.27 0.04 -22.17
C ASP A 385 27.75 0.12 -22.39
N GLY A 386 26.97 0.31 -21.33
CA GLY A 386 25.50 0.37 -21.37
C GLY A 386 24.85 -0.92 -20.87
N TRP A 387 23.57 -1.10 -21.19
CA TRP A 387 22.82 -2.33 -20.93
C TRP A 387 23.46 -3.53 -21.68
N ASP A 388 23.70 -4.64 -20.97
CA ASP A 388 24.26 -5.87 -21.55
C ASP A 388 23.90 -7.09 -20.66
N TRP A 389 22.84 -7.81 -21.00
CA TRP A 389 22.43 -9.04 -20.30
C TRP A 389 23.42 -10.22 -20.43
N ASP A 390 24.36 -10.17 -21.38
CA ASP A 390 25.39 -11.20 -21.56
C ASP A 390 26.75 -10.77 -20.95
N TYR A 391 26.77 -9.69 -20.15
CA TYR A 391 28.01 -9.09 -19.64
C TYR A 391 28.94 -10.07 -18.91
N GLY A 392 28.39 -11.03 -18.16
CA GLY A 392 29.19 -12.10 -17.56
C GLY A 392 29.99 -12.90 -18.60
N THR A 393 29.34 -13.31 -19.69
CA THR A 393 29.98 -14.06 -20.79
C THR A 393 30.94 -13.18 -21.57
N THR A 394 30.64 -11.90 -21.81
CA THR A 394 31.56 -10.99 -22.50
C THR A 394 32.85 -10.77 -21.70
N ARG A 395 32.79 -10.90 -20.37
CA ARG A 395 33.95 -10.97 -19.46
C ARG A 395 34.64 -12.35 -19.37
N GLY A 396 34.09 -13.38 -19.99
CA GLY A 396 34.60 -14.76 -19.96
C GLY A 396 34.02 -15.64 -18.83
N PHE A 397 32.97 -15.21 -18.16
CA PHE A 397 32.32 -15.88 -17.03
C PHE A 397 30.84 -16.14 -17.33
N SER A 398 30.56 -17.16 -18.15
CA SER A 398 29.17 -17.52 -18.48
C SER A 398 28.33 -17.92 -17.25
N ASN A 399 28.98 -18.42 -16.20
CA ASN A 399 28.39 -18.72 -14.89
C ASN A 399 28.11 -17.46 -14.03
N GLU A 400 28.28 -16.26 -14.59
CA GLU A 400 28.00 -14.96 -13.97
C GLU A 400 27.12 -14.08 -14.89
N SER A 401 26.47 -14.68 -15.89
CA SER A 401 25.69 -13.96 -16.91
C SER A 401 24.20 -14.22 -16.75
N GLU A 402 23.41 -13.15 -16.82
CA GLU A 402 21.95 -13.19 -16.87
C GLU A 402 21.44 -14.00 -18.08
N TYR A 403 21.94 -13.66 -19.26
CA TYR A 403 21.56 -14.33 -20.51
C TYR A 403 21.82 -15.85 -20.50
N THR A 404 22.77 -16.35 -19.70
CA THR A 404 23.01 -17.79 -19.54
C THR A 404 21.79 -18.53 -19.00
N TYR A 405 21.10 -18.00 -18.00
CA TYR A 405 19.90 -18.66 -17.46
C TYR A 405 18.64 -18.30 -18.26
N VAL A 406 18.50 -17.04 -18.71
CA VAL A 406 17.34 -16.58 -19.48
C VAL A 406 17.12 -17.41 -20.74
N LYS A 407 18.16 -17.70 -21.52
CA LYS A 407 18.02 -18.50 -22.74
C LYS A 407 17.65 -19.97 -22.46
N VAL A 408 17.91 -20.50 -21.26
CA VAL A 408 17.45 -21.83 -20.84
C VAL A 408 15.99 -21.75 -20.38
N ASP A 409 15.63 -20.72 -19.62
CA ASP A 409 14.27 -20.46 -19.17
C ASP A 409 13.33 -20.33 -20.37
N PHE A 410 13.68 -19.47 -21.34
CA PHE A 410 12.87 -19.25 -22.54
C PHE A 410 12.55 -20.55 -23.28
N TYR A 411 13.53 -21.44 -23.47
CA TYR A 411 13.32 -22.74 -24.13
C TYR A 411 12.19 -23.53 -23.45
N ASN A 412 12.21 -23.59 -22.12
CA ASN A 412 11.26 -24.35 -21.32
C ASN A 412 9.91 -23.63 -21.23
N ASP A 413 9.93 -22.33 -20.98
CA ASP A 413 8.76 -21.52 -20.69
C ASP A 413 7.91 -21.31 -21.96
N ILE A 414 8.54 -21.09 -23.13
CA ILE A 414 7.80 -20.96 -24.39
C ILE A 414 7.12 -22.28 -24.78
N ALA A 415 7.79 -23.43 -24.59
CA ALA A 415 7.21 -24.73 -24.85
C ALA A 415 6.00 -25.00 -23.94
N ASN A 416 6.08 -24.61 -22.67
CA ASN A 416 4.97 -24.71 -21.72
C ASN A 416 3.78 -23.84 -22.14
N TYR A 417 4.02 -22.60 -22.57
CA TYR A 417 2.97 -21.72 -23.07
C TYR A 417 2.30 -22.30 -24.34
N LEU A 418 3.10 -22.70 -25.34
CA LEU A 418 2.62 -23.22 -26.62
C LEU A 418 1.83 -24.54 -26.46
N ALA A 419 2.14 -25.35 -25.44
CA ALA A 419 1.37 -26.54 -25.11
C ALA A 419 -0.10 -26.22 -24.74
N GLY A 420 -0.36 -25.01 -24.23
CA GLY A 420 -1.70 -24.54 -23.89
C GLY A 420 -2.53 -24.02 -25.07
N LEU A 421 -1.91 -23.74 -26.22
CA LEU A 421 -2.61 -23.20 -27.40
C LEU A 421 -3.42 -24.26 -28.14
N ASN A 422 -4.57 -23.86 -28.68
CA ASN A 422 -5.40 -24.70 -29.54
C ASN A 422 -5.30 -24.23 -31.00
N ASN A 423 -5.61 -25.14 -31.94
CA ASN A 423 -5.71 -24.84 -33.38
C ASN A 423 -4.40 -24.36 -34.06
N THR A 424 -3.24 -24.65 -33.49
CA THR A 424 -1.92 -24.41 -34.11
C THR A 424 -1.03 -25.66 -34.06
N SER A 425 -0.17 -25.81 -35.06
CA SER A 425 0.88 -26.83 -35.12
C SER A 425 2.19 -26.38 -34.48
N ILE A 426 2.32 -25.11 -34.12
CA ILE A 426 3.52 -24.58 -33.45
C ILE A 426 3.48 -24.98 -31.98
N ARG A 427 4.47 -25.75 -31.53
CA ARG A 427 4.50 -26.36 -30.19
C ARG A 427 5.82 -26.18 -29.47
N THR A 428 6.91 -25.93 -30.17
CA THR A 428 8.24 -25.81 -29.57
C THR A 428 9.03 -24.64 -30.14
N LEU A 429 10.16 -24.31 -29.51
CA LEU A 429 11.08 -23.30 -30.03
C LEU A 429 11.65 -23.68 -31.41
N GLU A 430 11.86 -24.97 -31.67
CA GLU A 430 12.26 -25.48 -32.99
C GLU A 430 11.25 -25.08 -34.07
N ASP A 431 9.95 -25.20 -33.78
CA ASP A 431 8.90 -24.81 -34.73
C ASP A 431 8.95 -23.30 -35.01
N ILE A 432 9.22 -22.47 -33.99
CA ILE A 432 9.38 -21.01 -34.15
C ILE A 432 10.57 -20.69 -35.05
N VAL A 433 11.73 -21.28 -34.76
CA VAL A 433 12.97 -21.06 -35.52
C VAL A 433 12.77 -21.46 -36.98
N GLN A 434 12.14 -22.62 -37.22
CA GLN A 434 11.89 -23.12 -38.56
C GLN A 434 10.86 -22.25 -39.30
N TYR A 435 9.79 -21.80 -38.64
CA TYR A 435 8.81 -20.89 -39.24
C TYR A 435 9.47 -19.60 -39.73
N ASN A 436 10.38 -19.02 -38.95
CA ASN A 436 11.08 -17.80 -39.33
C ASN A 436 12.04 -17.99 -40.51
N ILE A 437 12.63 -19.18 -40.68
CA ILE A 437 13.45 -19.54 -41.84
C ILE A 437 12.55 -19.70 -43.08
N ASP A 438 11.45 -20.42 -42.94
CA ASP A 438 10.51 -20.65 -44.05
C ASP A 438 9.83 -19.35 -44.51
N ASN A 439 9.71 -18.36 -43.61
CA ASN A 439 9.10 -17.05 -43.84
C ASN A 439 10.11 -15.89 -43.72
N VAL A 440 11.37 -16.13 -44.12
CA VAL A 440 12.48 -15.18 -43.94
C VAL A 440 12.22 -13.77 -44.51
N GLY A 441 11.35 -13.63 -45.51
CA GLY A 441 11.01 -12.33 -46.10
C GLY A 441 10.17 -11.44 -45.19
N SER A 442 9.28 -12.00 -44.37
CA SER A 442 8.40 -11.26 -43.45
C SER A 442 8.86 -11.36 -42.01
N GLU A 443 9.31 -12.54 -41.58
CA GLU A 443 9.77 -12.75 -40.22
C GLU A 443 11.26 -12.41 -40.12
N GLY A 444 12.13 -12.86 -41.01
CA GLY A 444 13.57 -12.49 -40.98
C GLY A 444 14.47 -13.47 -40.23
N GLY A 445 14.22 -14.79 -40.30
CA GLY A 445 14.97 -15.80 -39.56
C GLY A 445 16.46 -15.99 -39.94
N GLU A 446 17.00 -15.20 -40.89
CA GLU A 446 18.39 -15.27 -41.32
C GLU A 446 19.09 -13.90 -41.21
N PRO A 447 20.38 -13.85 -40.80
CA PRO A 447 21.12 -12.60 -40.69
C PRO A 447 21.20 -11.82 -42.01
N ASN A 448 21.15 -10.50 -41.93
CA ASN A 448 21.25 -9.57 -43.06
C ASN A 448 20.17 -9.72 -44.14
N VAL A 449 19.05 -10.40 -43.86
CA VAL A 449 17.91 -10.51 -44.79
C VAL A 449 16.84 -9.46 -44.50
N HIS A 450 16.33 -9.43 -43.27
CA HIS A 450 15.32 -8.45 -42.86
C HIS A 450 15.98 -7.28 -42.11
N PRO A 451 15.82 -6.03 -42.56
CA PRO A 451 16.56 -4.89 -41.99
C PRO A 451 16.22 -4.60 -40.52
N ALA A 452 15.01 -4.95 -40.06
CA ALA A 452 14.63 -4.80 -38.67
C ALA A 452 15.21 -5.89 -37.74
N PHE A 453 15.75 -6.97 -38.30
CA PHE A 453 16.35 -8.08 -37.57
C PHE A 453 17.71 -8.41 -38.20
N ALA A 454 18.67 -7.51 -38.06
CA ALA A 454 19.95 -7.60 -38.75
C ALA A 454 20.73 -8.88 -38.37
N SER A 455 20.64 -9.33 -37.11
CA SER A 455 21.20 -10.62 -36.66
C SER A 455 20.26 -11.82 -36.86
N GLY A 456 19.06 -11.59 -37.40
CA GLY A 456 18.08 -12.62 -37.72
C GLY A 456 17.27 -13.09 -36.50
N GLN A 457 17.73 -14.17 -35.88
CA GLN A 457 17.09 -14.81 -34.71
C GLN A 457 18.12 -15.52 -33.81
N ASP A 458 19.27 -14.88 -33.63
CA ASP A 458 20.40 -15.45 -32.88
C ASP A 458 20.10 -15.67 -31.39
N GLY A 459 19.13 -14.94 -30.82
CA GLY A 459 18.60 -15.19 -29.48
C GLY A 459 17.90 -16.55 -29.39
N PHE A 460 16.99 -16.82 -30.32
CA PHE A 460 16.32 -18.12 -30.42
C PHE A 460 17.28 -19.27 -30.71
N VAL A 461 18.26 -19.07 -31.59
CA VAL A 461 19.27 -20.10 -31.88
C VAL A 461 20.13 -20.41 -30.65
N ALA A 462 20.48 -19.39 -29.85
CA ALA A 462 21.22 -19.58 -28.60
C ALA A 462 20.38 -20.31 -27.55
N SER A 463 19.10 -19.97 -27.40
CA SER A 463 18.16 -20.67 -26.53
C SER A 463 17.96 -22.13 -26.97
N LEU A 464 17.76 -22.36 -28.27
CA LEU A 464 17.62 -23.68 -28.87
C LEU A 464 18.83 -24.58 -28.59
N ALA A 465 20.05 -24.01 -28.60
CA ALA A 465 21.27 -24.75 -28.32
C ALA A 465 21.33 -25.30 -26.88
N THR A 466 20.58 -24.71 -25.93
CA THR A 466 20.52 -25.19 -24.54
C THR A 466 19.72 -26.47 -24.38
N LYS A 467 18.74 -26.70 -25.27
CA LYS A 467 17.74 -27.78 -25.16
C LYS A 467 16.99 -27.79 -23.82
N GLY A 468 16.87 -26.62 -23.18
CA GLY A 468 16.23 -26.47 -21.87
C GLY A 468 17.00 -27.08 -20.70
N ILE A 469 18.26 -27.49 -20.89
CA ILE A 469 19.04 -28.18 -19.86
C ILE A 469 19.54 -27.17 -18.80
N MET A 470 18.94 -27.22 -17.61
CA MET A 470 19.40 -26.51 -16.41
C MET A 470 20.65 -27.19 -15.80
N ASN A 471 21.78 -27.06 -16.46
CA ASN A 471 23.06 -27.64 -16.04
C ASN A 471 23.73 -26.86 -14.88
N GLU A 472 24.93 -27.26 -14.47
CA GLU A 472 25.66 -26.57 -13.38
C GLU A 472 25.88 -25.07 -13.68
N THR A 473 26.24 -24.71 -14.91
CA THR A 473 26.47 -23.31 -15.31
C THR A 473 25.20 -22.47 -15.22
N TYR A 474 24.03 -23.03 -15.54
CA TYR A 474 22.74 -22.38 -15.34
C TYR A 474 22.53 -22.01 -13.86
N TRP A 475 22.66 -23.00 -12.96
CA TRP A 475 22.43 -22.77 -11.53
C TRP A 475 23.47 -21.82 -10.93
N GLN A 476 24.71 -21.88 -11.40
CA GLN A 476 25.76 -20.94 -10.98
C GLN A 476 25.45 -19.51 -11.44
N ALA A 477 25.03 -19.32 -12.70
CA ALA A 477 24.65 -18.02 -13.23
C ALA A 477 23.46 -17.41 -12.48
N LEU A 478 22.38 -18.18 -12.30
CA LEU A 478 21.20 -17.75 -11.56
C LEU A 478 21.55 -17.38 -10.11
N ALA A 479 22.31 -18.24 -9.42
CA ALA A 479 22.74 -17.99 -8.04
C ALA A 479 23.67 -16.77 -7.93
N PHE A 480 24.57 -16.56 -8.91
CA PHE A 480 25.41 -15.38 -8.97
C PHE A 480 24.56 -14.12 -9.12
N CYS A 481 23.76 -14.03 -10.18
CA CYS A 481 22.92 -12.86 -10.47
C CYS A 481 22.00 -12.53 -9.29
N HIS A 482 21.26 -13.51 -8.76
CA HIS A 482 20.40 -13.29 -7.60
C HIS A 482 21.19 -12.75 -6.41
N ARG A 483 22.25 -13.43 -5.98
CA ARG A 483 23.01 -13.03 -4.79
C ARG A 483 23.64 -11.65 -4.94
N THR A 484 24.26 -11.34 -6.08
CA THR A 484 24.97 -10.08 -6.31
C THR A 484 24.07 -8.89 -6.58
N THR A 485 22.81 -9.12 -6.94
CA THR A 485 21.82 -8.04 -7.17
C THR A 485 20.82 -7.89 -6.02
N ARG A 486 20.58 -8.95 -5.23
CA ARG A 486 19.73 -8.94 -4.02
C ARG A 486 20.54 -8.61 -2.77
N GLU A 487 20.92 -9.63 -2.00
CA GLU A 487 21.47 -9.49 -0.65
C GLU A 487 22.82 -8.77 -0.65
N GLU A 488 23.68 -9.06 -1.64
CA GLU A 488 24.98 -8.41 -1.82
C GLU A 488 24.91 -7.19 -2.76
N GLY A 489 23.72 -6.86 -3.26
CA GLY A 489 23.48 -5.78 -4.21
C GLY A 489 22.58 -4.69 -3.62
N ILE A 490 21.34 -4.66 -4.09
CA ILE A 490 20.35 -3.63 -3.75
C ILE A 490 20.13 -3.57 -2.23
N ASP A 491 19.98 -4.72 -1.57
CA ASP A 491 19.71 -4.76 -0.11
C ASP A 491 20.90 -4.24 0.70
N ALA A 492 22.12 -4.57 0.29
CA ALA A 492 23.34 -4.07 0.92
C ALA A 492 23.45 -2.54 0.76
N ALA A 493 23.13 -2.01 -0.41
CA ALA A 493 23.12 -0.56 -0.65
C ALA A 493 22.00 0.15 0.14
N LEU A 494 20.83 -0.47 0.27
CA LEU A 494 19.73 0.02 1.10
C LEU A 494 20.05 -0.05 2.61
N SER A 495 20.91 -0.96 3.04
CA SER A 495 21.40 -1.09 4.42
C SER A 495 22.71 -0.33 4.67
N TYR A 496 22.83 0.87 4.09
CA TYR A 496 24.05 1.69 4.10
C TYR A 496 24.56 2.02 5.52
N ASN A 497 25.74 1.48 5.89
CA ASN A 497 26.42 1.75 7.17
C ASN A 497 25.50 1.62 8.40
N GLY A 498 24.59 0.63 8.39
CA GLY A 498 23.62 0.39 9.47
C GLY A 498 22.43 1.36 9.48
N THR A 499 22.26 2.16 8.43
CA THR A 499 21.08 2.97 8.16
C THR A 499 20.23 2.28 7.09
N ASN A 500 18.94 2.07 7.37
CA ASN A 500 18.00 1.63 6.35
C ASN A 500 17.52 2.82 5.51
N LEU A 501 17.69 2.71 4.20
CA LEU A 501 17.19 3.64 3.20
C LEU A 501 15.80 3.22 2.74
N THR A 502 14.98 4.20 2.36
CA THR A 502 13.65 4.03 1.80
C THR A 502 13.70 3.41 0.40
N ALA A 503 14.59 3.92 -0.46
CA ALA A 503 14.86 3.41 -1.80
C ALA A 503 16.19 3.99 -2.31
N LEU A 504 16.72 3.44 -3.39
CA LEU A 504 17.78 4.07 -4.18
C LEU A 504 17.14 4.92 -5.28
N LEU A 505 17.65 6.14 -5.48
CA LEU A 505 17.27 7.04 -6.58
C LEU A 505 18.28 6.88 -7.70
N VAL A 506 17.80 6.50 -8.89
CA VAL A 506 18.65 6.14 -10.02
C VAL A 506 18.11 6.71 -11.35
N PRO A 507 18.99 7.07 -12.30
CA PRO A 507 18.58 7.50 -13.65
C PRO A 507 18.21 6.29 -14.53
N PRO A 508 16.94 6.09 -14.92
CA PRO A 508 16.51 4.91 -15.66
C PRO A 508 16.93 4.89 -17.15
N ASP A 509 17.29 6.03 -17.75
CA ASP A 509 17.91 6.06 -19.11
C ASP A 509 19.33 5.45 -19.10
N VAL A 510 19.93 5.26 -17.91
CA VAL A 510 21.09 4.39 -17.71
C VAL A 510 20.56 2.96 -17.57
N GLY A 511 20.55 2.21 -18.67
CA GLY A 511 19.86 0.92 -18.75
C GLY A 511 20.33 -0.16 -17.78
N GLN A 512 21.54 -0.04 -17.26
CA GLN A 512 22.05 -0.91 -16.19
C GLN A 512 21.23 -0.80 -14.90
N THR A 513 20.48 0.28 -14.69
CA THR A 513 19.67 0.44 -13.48
C THR A 513 18.52 -0.57 -13.42
N TYR A 514 17.68 -0.64 -14.45
CA TYR A 514 16.58 -1.59 -14.51
C TYR A 514 17.08 -3.02 -14.69
N GLN A 515 18.23 -3.23 -15.36
CA GLN A 515 18.87 -4.55 -15.44
C GLN A 515 19.16 -5.16 -14.07
N ILE A 516 19.73 -4.38 -13.15
CA ILE A 516 20.02 -4.87 -11.81
C ILE A 516 18.73 -5.17 -11.03
N ALA A 517 17.71 -4.33 -11.15
CA ALA A 517 16.41 -4.58 -10.51
C ALA A 517 15.69 -5.81 -11.10
N ALA A 518 15.82 -6.03 -12.41
CA ALA A 518 15.30 -7.17 -13.15
C ALA A 518 15.96 -8.48 -12.72
N GLN A 519 17.29 -8.55 -12.69
CA GLN A 519 18.04 -9.70 -12.19
C GLN A 519 17.71 -10.03 -10.73
N ALA A 520 17.47 -9.00 -9.90
CA ALA A 520 17.03 -9.20 -8.52
C ALA A 520 15.58 -9.67 -8.44
N GLY A 521 14.74 -9.42 -9.45
CA GLY A 521 13.30 -9.58 -9.37
C GLY A 521 12.64 -8.60 -8.39
N TYR A 522 13.27 -7.46 -8.13
CA TYR A 522 12.88 -6.45 -7.14
C TYR A 522 12.10 -5.28 -7.76
N PRO A 523 11.31 -4.52 -7.01
CA PRO A 523 10.45 -3.49 -7.58
C PRO A 523 11.24 -2.25 -8.02
N MET A 524 10.78 -1.65 -9.13
CA MET A 524 11.26 -0.38 -9.62
C MET A 524 10.08 0.48 -10.09
N VAL A 525 10.11 1.77 -9.75
CA VAL A 525 9.11 2.75 -10.18
C VAL A 525 9.81 3.92 -10.84
N THR A 526 9.54 4.16 -12.13
CA THR A 526 10.07 5.34 -12.83
C THR A 526 9.06 6.47 -12.83
N LEU A 527 9.55 7.70 -12.69
CA LEU A 527 8.78 8.94 -12.72
C LEU A 527 9.30 9.84 -13.84
N PRO A 528 8.44 10.56 -14.57
CA PRO A 528 8.89 11.54 -15.57
C PRO A 528 9.72 12.64 -14.92
N ALA A 529 10.90 12.94 -15.47
CA ALA A 529 11.80 13.94 -14.91
C ALA A 529 12.06 15.12 -15.86
N GLY A 530 12.38 14.85 -17.12
CA GLY A 530 12.75 15.88 -18.07
C GLY A 530 12.67 15.43 -19.52
N VAL A 531 13.12 16.31 -20.42
CA VAL A 531 13.24 16.03 -21.85
C VAL A 531 14.63 16.49 -22.30
N SER A 532 15.35 15.62 -23.00
CA SER A 532 16.66 15.96 -23.54
C SER A 532 16.52 17.09 -24.57
N PRO A 533 17.25 18.21 -24.41
CA PRO A 533 17.22 19.30 -25.38
C PRO A 533 17.89 18.91 -26.72
N GLU A 534 18.75 17.89 -26.72
CA GLU A 534 19.44 17.41 -27.92
C GLU A 534 18.55 16.47 -28.73
N THR A 535 17.96 15.45 -28.10
CA THR A 535 17.23 14.38 -28.81
C THR A 535 15.72 14.61 -28.85
N GLY A 536 15.20 15.51 -28.01
CA GLY A 536 13.76 15.70 -27.80
C GLY A 536 13.10 14.53 -27.07
N MET A 537 13.87 13.54 -26.58
CA MET A 537 13.35 12.39 -25.86
C MET A 537 13.19 12.66 -24.37
N PRO A 538 12.08 12.25 -23.76
CA PRO A 538 11.94 12.20 -22.31
C PRO A 538 12.98 11.33 -21.62
N PHE A 539 13.21 11.63 -20.35
CA PHE A 539 13.89 10.72 -19.42
C PHE A 539 13.30 10.84 -18.00
N GLY A 540 13.51 9.80 -17.19
CA GLY A 540 12.93 9.68 -15.85
C GLY A 540 13.89 9.83 -14.67
N LEU A 541 13.33 9.74 -13.47
CA LEU A 541 14.03 9.41 -12.21
C LEU A 541 13.31 8.20 -11.61
N ALA A 542 14.04 7.16 -11.24
CA ALA A 542 13.45 5.94 -10.72
C ALA A 542 13.81 5.66 -9.26
N LEU A 543 12.86 5.01 -8.57
CA LEU A 543 13.03 4.45 -7.24
C LEU A 543 13.25 2.95 -7.38
N MET A 544 14.37 2.45 -6.86
CA MET A 544 14.73 1.04 -6.80
C MET A 544 14.66 0.57 -5.34
N GLY A 545 13.86 -0.47 -5.08
CA GLY A 545 13.57 -0.98 -3.74
C GLY A 545 13.99 -2.44 -3.54
N SER A 546 13.78 -2.95 -2.32
CA SER A 546 13.93 -4.37 -2.01
C SER A 546 12.66 -5.14 -2.39
N ALA A 547 12.70 -6.48 -2.41
CA ALA A 547 11.49 -7.28 -2.61
C ALA A 547 10.36 -6.84 -1.67
N TRP A 548 9.16 -6.73 -2.23
CA TRP A 548 7.93 -6.38 -1.50
C TRP A 548 7.91 -4.97 -0.91
N SER A 549 8.85 -4.09 -1.30
CA SER A 549 8.93 -2.72 -0.79
C SER A 549 7.98 -1.74 -1.49
N GLU A 550 7.07 -2.22 -2.35
CA GLU A 550 6.05 -1.41 -3.03
C GLU A 550 5.10 -0.72 -2.03
N SER A 551 4.95 -1.25 -0.80
CA SER A 551 3.94 -0.83 0.20
C SER A 551 4.46 -0.53 1.61
N SER A 552 5.77 -0.43 1.84
CA SER A 552 6.31 -0.65 3.19
C SER A 552 5.76 0.27 4.31
N ALA A 553 5.17 -0.35 5.35
CA ALA A 553 4.94 0.26 6.67
C ALA A 553 6.24 0.24 7.48
N SER A 554 6.59 1.38 8.07
CA SER A 554 7.90 1.58 8.70
C SER A 554 7.97 1.12 10.15
N LEU A 555 9.20 0.85 10.62
CA LEU A 555 9.51 0.83 12.05
C LEU A 555 9.10 2.16 12.73
N PRO A 556 8.95 2.18 14.07
CA PRO A 556 8.77 3.42 14.79
C PRO A 556 9.85 4.44 14.39
N THR A 557 9.44 5.65 14.05
CA THR A 557 10.38 6.72 13.75
C THR A 557 11.27 6.98 14.96
N ALA A 558 12.55 7.24 14.73
CA ALA A 558 13.50 7.54 15.82
C ALA A 558 13.08 8.78 16.63
N ASN A 559 12.47 9.75 15.96
CA ASN A 559 11.95 10.98 16.56
C ASN A 559 10.42 11.01 16.49
N SER A 560 9.80 11.56 17.54
CA SER A 560 8.35 11.63 17.71
C SER A 560 7.91 13.03 18.11
N THR A 561 6.66 13.41 17.90
CA THR A 561 6.11 14.63 18.51
C THR A 561 6.18 14.56 20.04
N LYS A 562 6.22 15.73 20.69
CA LYS A 562 6.41 15.85 22.14
C LYS A 562 5.08 15.65 22.85
N SER A 563 4.89 14.47 23.43
CA SER A 563 3.76 14.20 24.30
C SER A 563 3.87 14.97 25.62
N TYR A 564 2.75 15.50 26.09
CA TYR A 564 2.65 16.14 27.41
C TYR A 564 3.18 15.23 28.52
N TRP A 565 2.92 13.92 28.41
CA TRP A 565 3.27 12.94 29.45
C TRP A 565 4.77 12.74 29.62
N HIS A 566 5.57 13.13 28.64
CA HIS A 566 7.03 13.02 28.67
C HIS A 566 7.71 14.31 29.16
N ARG A 567 6.96 15.33 29.60
CA ARG A 567 7.52 16.59 30.11
C ARG A 567 8.34 16.43 31.41
N ASP A 568 8.10 15.35 32.15
CA ASP A 568 8.83 14.99 33.37
C ASP A 568 9.28 13.51 33.31
N PRO A 569 10.29 13.21 32.47
CA PRO A 569 10.75 11.85 32.24
C PRO A 569 11.42 11.26 33.49
N SER A 570 11.29 9.95 33.69
CA SER A 570 11.97 9.25 34.79
C SER A 570 13.48 9.39 34.67
N LYS A 571 14.13 9.79 35.77
CA LYS A 571 15.59 9.86 35.87
C LYS A 571 16.26 8.48 35.85
N VAL A 572 15.50 7.42 36.14
CA VAL A 572 15.99 6.04 36.16
C VAL A 572 15.88 5.40 34.78
N LEU A 573 14.76 5.64 34.08
CA LEU A 573 14.43 4.95 32.83
C LEU A 573 14.91 5.68 31.57
N PHE A 574 15.12 7.00 31.62
CA PHE A 574 15.56 7.76 30.47
C PHE A 574 16.98 7.35 30.04
N GLY A 575 17.12 6.87 28.82
CA GLY A 575 18.34 6.28 28.28
C GLY A 575 18.74 4.96 28.95
N HIS A 576 17.83 4.31 29.68
CA HIS A 576 18.17 3.15 30.49
C HIS A 576 18.59 1.95 29.64
N ARG A 577 19.69 1.34 30.07
CA ARG A 577 20.20 0.06 29.61
C ARG A 577 20.69 -0.70 30.83
N THR A 578 20.01 -1.79 31.20
CA THR A 578 20.39 -2.56 32.39
C THR A 578 21.81 -3.12 32.25
N THR A 579 22.19 -3.51 31.02
CA THR A 579 23.55 -3.88 30.63
C THR A 579 24.05 -3.01 29.47
N PRO A 580 25.35 -2.63 29.42
CA PRO A 580 25.90 -1.82 28.32
C PRO A 580 25.75 -2.49 26.95
N SER A 581 26.06 -3.79 26.88
CA SER A 581 25.84 -4.64 25.72
C SER A 581 24.49 -5.34 25.80
N LEU A 582 23.92 -5.64 24.64
CA LEU A 582 22.72 -6.45 24.55
C LEU A 582 23.02 -7.87 25.07
N PRO A 583 22.19 -8.44 25.95
CA PRO A 583 22.30 -9.86 26.31
C PRO A 583 22.16 -10.73 25.06
N THR A 584 22.95 -11.80 24.96
CA THR A 584 22.90 -12.71 23.79
C THR A 584 21.86 -13.81 23.94
N LYS A 585 21.36 -14.02 25.16
CA LYS A 585 20.32 -15.01 25.50
C LYS A 585 19.35 -14.46 26.54
N ALA A 586 18.11 -14.93 26.52
CA ALA A 586 17.07 -14.69 27.52
C ALA A 586 16.05 -15.84 27.50
N ASP A 587 15.33 -16.08 28.59
CA ASP A 587 14.21 -17.02 28.57
C ASP A 587 13.01 -16.40 27.82
N LEU A 588 12.81 -15.09 27.97
CA LEU A 588 11.75 -14.34 27.31
C LEU A 588 12.25 -12.97 26.84
N VAL A 589 11.94 -12.63 25.59
CA VAL A 589 12.02 -11.25 25.09
C VAL A 589 10.64 -10.64 25.01
N ILE A 590 10.43 -9.50 25.68
CA ILE A 590 9.22 -8.68 25.54
C ILE A 590 9.55 -7.49 24.64
N ILE A 591 8.81 -7.31 23.55
CA ILE A 591 9.02 -6.20 22.62
C ILE A 591 7.94 -5.15 22.86
N GLY A 592 8.37 -3.93 23.20
CA GLY A 592 7.52 -2.82 23.61
C GLY A 592 7.40 -2.70 25.13
N SER A 593 7.54 -1.47 25.63
CA SER A 593 7.52 -1.15 27.07
C SER A 593 6.29 -0.37 27.51
N GLY A 594 5.23 -0.34 26.68
CA GLY A 594 3.94 0.23 27.05
C GLY A 594 3.25 -0.54 28.18
N ILE A 595 2.01 -0.17 28.50
CA ILE A 595 1.25 -0.78 29.60
C ILE A 595 1.14 -2.31 29.46
N SER A 596 0.96 -2.86 28.25
CA SER A 596 0.91 -4.32 28.03
C SER A 596 2.24 -4.99 28.37
N GLY A 597 3.37 -4.47 27.86
CA GLY A 597 4.69 -5.04 28.13
C GLY A 597 5.10 -4.93 29.60
N ALA A 598 4.89 -3.75 30.20
CA ALA A 598 5.19 -3.53 31.61
C ALA A 598 4.30 -4.37 32.55
N SER A 599 3.01 -4.52 32.22
CA SER A 599 2.10 -5.40 32.97
C SER A 599 2.49 -6.87 32.82
N ALA A 600 2.86 -7.32 31.61
CA ALA A 600 3.33 -8.68 31.39
C ALA A 600 4.57 -8.99 32.25
N ALA A 601 5.58 -8.11 32.22
CA ALA A 601 6.77 -8.24 33.06
C ALA A 601 6.43 -8.24 34.57
N HIS A 602 5.49 -7.38 34.99
CA HIS A 602 5.02 -7.34 36.37
C HIS A 602 4.35 -8.66 36.81
N PHE A 603 3.41 -9.19 36.03
CA PHE A 603 2.73 -10.44 36.35
C PHE A 603 3.65 -11.66 36.27
N LEU A 604 4.65 -11.66 35.38
CA LEU A 604 5.70 -12.67 35.38
C LEU A 604 6.48 -12.65 36.69
N HIS A 605 6.86 -11.47 37.17
CA HIS A 605 7.57 -11.30 38.43
C HIS A 605 6.76 -11.73 39.66
N GLU A 606 5.43 -11.56 39.64
CA GLU A 606 4.55 -12.01 40.73
C GLU A 606 4.19 -13.51 40.66
N ASN A 607 4.44 -14.19 39.54
CA ASN A 607 4.08 -15.59 39.33
C ASN A 607 5.22 -16.54 39.74
N ASP A 608 4.92 -17.59 40.51
CA ASP A 608 5.92 -18.56 40.97
C ASP A 608 6.68 -19.28 39.84
N LYS A 609 6.07 -19.47 38.66
CA LYS A 609 6.73 -20.04 37.48
C LYS A 609 7.50 -19.02 36.65
N GLY A 610 7.18 -17.72 36.79
CA GLY A 610 7.74 -16.65 35.96
C GLY A 610 8.83 -15.84 36.66
N LYS A 611 8.84 -15.78 37.99
CA LYS A 611 9.70 -14.90 38.79
C LYS A 611 11.20 -15.17 38.68
N ASP A 612 11.57 -16.38 38.26
CA ASP A 612 12.96 -16.82 38.10
C ASP A 612 13.44 -16.78 36.64
N LEU A 613 12.63 -16.29 35.70
CA LEU A 613 13.01 -16.17 34.28
C LEU A 613 13.92 -14.97 34.04
N ASP A 614 14.87 -15.13 33.12
CA ASP A 614 15.65 -14.04 32.54
C ASP A 614 14.85 -13.35 31.43
N ILE A 615 14.35 -12.15 31.73
CA ILE A 615 13.46 -11.39 30.86
C ILE A 615 14.21 -10.19 30.30
N VAL A 616 14.26 -10.07 28.96
CA VAL A 616 14.76 -8.88 28.28
C VAL A 616 13.60 -8.12 27.66
N MET A 617 13.41 -6.86 28.06
CA MET A 617 12.46 -5.94 27.43
C MET A 617 13.18 -5.00 26.48
N LEU A 618 12.75 -4.99 25.21
CA LEU A 618 13.30 -4.14 24.16
C LEU A 618 12.31 -3.02 23.82
N GLU A 619 12.78 -1.79 23.90
CA GLU A 619 12.01 -0.61 23.49
C GLU A 619 12.73 0.12 22.35
N ALA A 620 11.99 0.42 21.29
CA ALA A 620 12.54 1.03 20.08
C ALA A 620 13.06 2.44 20.33
N ARG A 621 12.39 3.18 21.22
CA ARG A 621 12.74 4.53 21.66
C ARG A 621 13.05 4.52 23.16
N GLU A 622 12.60 5.53 23.89
CA GLU A 622 12.68 5.59 25.34
C GLU A 622 11.55 4.77 26.00
N ALA A 623 11.75 4.36 27.27
CA ALA A 623 10.78 3.52 27.98
C ALA A 623 9.38 4.16 27.99
N CYS A 624 8.35 3.46 27.52
CA CYS A 624 6.98 3.95 27.37
C CYS A 624 6.84 5.17 26.43
N TRP A 625 7.59 5.23 25.32
CA TRP A 625 7.44 6.27 24.29
C TRP A 625 6.41 5.98 23.19
N GLY A 626 5.95 4.72 23.08
CA GLY A 626 4.92 4.32 22.12
C GLY A 626 3.51 4.78 22.49
N ALA A 627 2.50 4.04 22.02
CA ALA A 627 1.08 4.39 22.17
C ALA A 627 0.68 4.78 23.62
N THR A 628 1.13 4.05 24.64
CA THR A 628 0.80 4.35 26.04
C THR A 628 1.27 5.72 26.49
N GLY A 629 2.51 6.11 26.18
CA GLY A 629 3.05 7.43 26.53
C GLY A 629 2.44 8.59 25.75
N ARG A 630 1.53 8.30 24.83
CA ARG A 630 0.89 9.24 23.90
C ARG A 630 -0.65 9.17 23.97
N ASN A 631 -1.21 8.25 24.75
CA ASN A 631 -2.64 8.15 25.02
C ASN A 631 -3.10 9.34 25.88
N GLY A 632 -4.36 9.77 25.82
CA GLY A 632 -4.87 10.89 26.62
C GLY A 632 -5.08 10.64 28.13
N GLY A 633 -4.72 9.47 28.66
CA GLY A 633 -4.90 9.13 30.06
C GLY A 633 -6.32 8.73 30.44
N HIS A 634 -7.13 8.33 29.45
CA HIS A 634 -8.55 8.03 29.62
C HIS A 634 -8.76 6.53 29.83
N CYS A 635 -9.19 6.14 31.04
CA CYS A 635 -9.46 4.75 31.40
C CYS A 635 -10.95 4.59 31.67
N GLN A 636 -11.71 4.17 30.66
CA GLN A 636 -13.17 4.09 30.75
C GLN A 636 -13.67 2.78 30.11
N PRO A 637 -14.16 1.82 30.90
CA PRO A 637 -14.74 0.59 30.38
C PRO A 637 -15.97 0.83 29.50
N LEU A 638 -16.12 0.09 28.40
CA LEU A 638 -17.31 0.11 27.55
C LEU A 638 -18.37 -0.85 28.11
N LEU A 639 -19.20 -0.35 29.03
CA LEU A 639 -20.15 -1.20 29.75
C LEU A 639 -21.38 -1.64 28.93
N TYR A 640 -21.68 -0.94 27.83
CA TYR A 640 -22.87 -1.18 27.02
C TYR A 640 -22.59 -1.26 25.52
N SER A 641 -21.57 -0.55 25.02
CA SER A 641 -21.22 -0.48 23.60
C SER A 641 -20.22 -1.55 23.16
N ALA A 642 -19.95 -2.54 24.02
CA ALA A 642 -19.13 -3.71 23.72
C ALA A 642 -19.91 -4.99 24.07
N LEU A 643 -19.40 -6.15 23.63
CA LEU A 643 -19.94 -7.44 24.08
C LEU A 643 -19.95 -7.49 25.62
N PRO A 644 -21.01 -7.99 26.27
CA PRO A 644 -21.14 -7.95 27.73
C PRO A 644 -19.99 -8.60 28.50
N GLU A 645 -19.41 -9.68 27.98
CA GLU A 645 -18.22 -10.33 28.52
C GLU A 645 -16.97 -9.45 28.42
N VAL A 646 -16.87 -8.64 27.35
CA VAL A 646 -15.82 -7.64 27.16
C VAL A 646 -16.02 -6.49 28.15
N GLY A 647 -17.24 -5.93 28.24
CA GLY A 647 -17.54 -4.87 29.21
C GLY A 647 -17.28 -5.29 30.67
N ALA A 648 -17.61 -6.54 31.02
CA ALA A 648 -17.30 -7.10 32.32
C ALA A 648 -15.78 -7.29 32.55
N PHE A 649 -15.04 -7.70 31.52
CA PHE A 649 -13.58 -7.83 31.57
C PHE A 649 -12.90 -6.47 31.73
N GLU A 650 -13.32 -5.45 30.97
CA GLU A 650 -12.81 -4.09 31.08
C GLU A 650 -13.07 -3.47 32.46
N LEU A 651 -14.24 -3.73 33.04
CA LEU A 651 -14.56 -3.31 34.40
C LEU A 651 -13.62 -3.95 35.43
N ARG A 652 -13.31 -5.26 35.29
CA ARG A 652 -12.33 -5.94 36.14
C ARG A 652 -10.94 -5.34 35.95
N ASN A 653 -10.53 -5.08 34.72
CA ASN A 653 -9.22 -4.46 34.42
C ASN A 653 -9.11 -3.06 35.05
N TYR A 654 -10.15 -2.24 34.96
CA TYR A 654 -10.23 -0.95 35.66
C TYR A 654 -10.05 -1.13 37.18
N GLN A 655 -10.76 -2.07 37.80
CA GLN A 655 -10.66 -2.35 39.24
C GLN A 655 -9.27 -2.85 39.63
N THR A 656 -8.64 -3.67 38.79
CA THR A 656 -7.25 -4.14 38.99
C THR A 656 -6.27 -2.98 38.96
N LEU A 657 -6.38 -2.07 37.98
CA LEU A 657 -5.53 -0.88 37.91
C LEU A 657 -5.75 0.05 39.11
N GLN A 658 -7.01 0.28 39.49
CA GLN A 658 -7.35 1.07 40.66
C GLN A 658 -6.72 0.48 41.93
N ALA A 659 -6.92 -0.82 42.17
CA ALA A 659 -6.38 -1.51 43.33
C ALA A 659 -4.85 -1.48 43.36
N LEU A 660 -4.19 -1.63 42.21
CA LEU A 660 -2.74 -1.54 42.09
C LEU A 660 -2.23 -0.15 42.48
N VAL A 661 -2.86 0.90 41.92
CA VAL A 661 -2.49 2.30 42.22
C VAL A 661 -2.70 2.63 43.68
N GLU A 662 -3.84 2.26 44.26
CA GLU A 662 -4.17 2.51 45.66
C GLU A 662 -3.24 1.75 46.62
N LYS A 663 -3.02 0.45 46.36
CA LYS A 663 -2.17 -0.42 47.20
C LYS A 663 -0.73 0.08 47.27
N HIS A 664 -0.19 0.58 46.16
CA HIS A 664 1.21 0.98 46.07
C HIS A 664 1.42 2.50 46.10
N ASN A 665 0.34 3.29 46.22
CA ASN A 665 0.36 4.75 46.17
C ASN A 665 1.12 5.28 44.95
N ILE A 666 0.80 4.74 43.77
CA ILE A 666 1.52 5.04 42.53
C ILE A 666 1.29 6.50 42.13
N PRO A 667 2.34 7.33 41.94
CA PRO A 667 2.22 8.76 41.65
C PRO A 667 1.90 9.00 40.17
N CYS A 668 0.76 8.48 39.71
CA CYS A 668 0.28 8.58 38.33
C CYS A 668 -0.99 9.42 38.21
N ASP A 669 -1.32 10.23 39.23
CA ASP A 669 -2.49 11.12 39.23
C ASP A 669 -3.81 10.43 38.91
N TRP A 670 -3.95 9.20 39.40
CA TRP A 670 -5.20 8.46 39.26
C TRP A 670 -6.35 9.21 39.92
N ARG A 671 -7.44 9.39 39.18
CA ARG A 671 -8.67 10.00 39.66
C ARG A 671 -9.87 9.18 39.19
N SER A 672 -10.49 8.46 40.12
CA SER A 672 -11.77 7.76 39.89
C SER A 672 -12.92 8.78 39.73
N VAL A 673 -13.64 8.68 38.63
CA VAL A 673 -14.80 9.52 38.26
C VAL A 673 -15.86 8.66 37.55
N SER A 674 -16.93 9.28 37.08
CA SER A 674 -17.90 8.63 36.17
C SER A 674 -17.62 9.01 34.72
N GLY A 675 -18.07 8.18 33.77
CA GLY A 675 -17.94 8.44 32.33
C GLY A 675 -19.24 8.96 31.75
N CYS A 676 -19.17 9.98 30.89
CA CYS A 676 -20.32 10.57 30.19
C CYS A 676 -20.15 10.35 28.68
N HIS A 677 -20.97 9.49 28.08
CA HIS A 677 -21.04 9.35 26.63
C HIS A 677 -22.12 10.29 26.11
N ALA A 678 -21.71 11.41 25.52
CA ALA A 678 -22.59 12.42 24.96
C ALA A 678 -22.84 12.12 23.48
N TYR A 679 -24.10 11.85 23.13
CA TYR A 679 -24.50 11.66 21.74
C TYR A 679 -24.93 12.99 21.16
N MET A 680 -24.20 13.45 20.15
CA MET A 680 -24.49 14.71 19.45
C MET A 680 -25.51 14.50 18.33
N ASP A 681 -25.56 13.29 17.76
CA ASP A 681 -26.53 12.88 16.76
C ASP A 681 -27.72 12.13 17.36
N THR A 682 -28.91 12.36 16.81
CA THR A 682 -30.17 11.78 17.33
C THR A 682 -30.33 10.31 16.94
N ASP A 683 -29.91 9.92 15.74
CA ASP A 683 -30.06 8.55 15.24
C ASP A 683 -29.08 7.62 15.97
N MET A 684 -27.84 8.08 16.18
CA MET A 684 -26.86 7.34 16.99
C MET A 684 -27.30 7.21 18.45
N PHE A 685 -27.94 8.25 19.03
CA PHE A 685 -28.51 8.13 20.37
C PHE A 685 -29.63 7.09 20.42
N ALA A 686 -30.49 7.05 19.41
CA ALA A 686 -31.56 6.06 19.30
C ALA A 686 -30.99 4.63 19.18
N ALA A 687 -29.91 4.43 18.42
CA ALA A 687 -29.20 3.16 18.34
C ALA A 687 -28.60 2.75 19.70
N GLY A 688 -27.93 3.68 20.40
CA GLY A 688 -27.41 3.43 21.75
C GLY A 688 -28.51 3.09 22.77
N LEU A 689 -29.72 3.64 22.63
CA LEU A 689 -30.86 3.27 23.48
C LEU A 689 -31.34 1.83 23.23
N GLU A 690 -31.13 1.28 22.03
CA GLU A 690 -31.36 -0.14 21.75
C GLU A 690 -30.32 -1.02 22.43
N GLU A 691 -29.03 -0.63 22.39
CA GLU A 691 -27.97 -1.35 23.11
C GLU A 691 -28.22 -1.39 24.62
N ILE A 692 -28.64 -0.27 25.22
CA ILE A 692 -29.01 -0.23 26.63
C ILE A 692 -30.20 -1.12 26.94
N ARG A 693 -31.22 -1.17 26.08
CA ARG A 693 -32.37 -2.07 26.25
C ARG A 693 -31.93 -3.53 26.21
N SER A 694 -31.11 -3.90 25.22
CA SER A 694 -30.52 -5.25 25.14
C SER A 694 -29.68 -5.59 26.38
N LEU A 695 -28.88 -4.65 26.88
CA LEU A 695 -28.09 -4.82 28.10
C LEU A 695 -28.98 -5.01 29.34
N GLN A 696 -30.08 -4.26 29.46
CA GLN A 696 -31.03 -4.40 30.56
C GLN A 696 -31.71 -5.77 30.57
N GLU A 697 -32.04 -6.29 29.40
CA GLU A 697 -32.69 -7.60 29.24
C GLU A 697 -31.72 -8.76 29.53
N ASN A 698 -30.49 -8.68 29.01
CA ASN A 698 -29.55 -9.81 29.00
C ASN A 698 -28.52 -9.75 30.14
N HIS A 699 -28.13 -8.56 30.61
CA HIS A 699 -27.06 -8.34 31.60
C HIS A 699 -27.42 -7.22 32.61
N PRO A 700 -28.44 -7.42 33.46
CA PRO A 700 -29.00 -6.37 34.32
C PRO A 700 -28.00 -5.80 35.34
N GLU A 701 -26.99 -6.56 35.75
CA GLU A 701 -25.96 -6.06 36.68
C GLU A 701 -25.03 -5.03 36.03
N LEU A 702 -24.68 -5.19 34.75
CA LEU A 702 -23.94 -4.16 34.00
C LEU A 702 -24.84 -2.97 33.71
N ALA A 703 -26.10 -3.21 33.34
CA ALA A 703 -27.05 -2.13 33.06
C ALA A 703 -27.30 -1.19 34.24
N LYS A 704 -27.25 -1.69 35.49
CA LYS A 704 -27.35 -0.86 36.71
C LYS A 704 -26.22 0.16 36.85
N LEU A 705 -25.10 -0.06 36.15
CA LEU A 705 -23.94 0.84 36.17
C LEU A 705 -24.06 1.96 35.13
N VAL A 706 -25.09 1.94 34.28
CA VAL A 706 -25.31 2.94 33.22
C VAL A 706 -26.65 3.63 33.42
N LYS A 707 -26.64 4.95 33.50
CA LYS A 707 -27.84 5.78 33.62
C LYS A 707 -28.08 6.55 32.34
N VAL A 708 -29.28 6.39 31.77
CA VAL A 708 -29.71 7.14 30.58
C VAL A 708 -30.16 8.54 30.98
N ILE A 709 -29.63 9.54 30.27
CA ILE A 709 -29.96 10.96 30.42
C ILE A 709 -30.57 11.44 29.11
N THR A 710 -31.78 11.97 29.19
CA THR A 710 -32.54 12.53 28.06
C THR A 710 -32.78 14.02 28.29
N LYS A 711 -33.36 14.71 27.30
CA LYS A 711 -33.72 16.14 27.41
C LYS A 711 -34.69 16.44 28.58
N ASP A 712 -35.47 15.44 29.01
CA ASP A 712 -36.43 15.59 30.13
C ASP A 712 -35.82 15.28 31.51
N SER A 713 -34.58 14.78 31.55
CA SER A 713 -33.89 14.43 32.80
C SER A 713 -33.52 15.68 33.60
N GLN A 714 -33.71 15.64 34.92
CA GLN A 714 -33.51 16.82 35.80
C GLN A 714 -32.37 16.66 36.82
N ASN A 715 -31.86 15.44 37.05
CA ASN A 715 -30.86 15.17 38.09
C ASN A 715 -30.00 13.93 37.74
N PRO A 716 -28.88 14.09 37.01
CA PRO A 716 -28.49 15.31 36.31
C PRO A 716 -29.33 15.52 35.02
N SER A 717 -29.47 16.78 34.61
CA SER A 717 -29.86 17.18 33.26
C SER A 717 -28.65 17.23 32.32
N LEU A 718 -28.88 17.38 31.01
CA LEU A 718 -27.79 17.58 30.04
C LEU A 718 -26.97 18.85 30.34
N SER A 719 -27.61 19.90 30.86
CA SER A 719 -26.92 21.12 31.30
C SER A 719 -26.08 20.89 32.55
N ASP A 720 -26.54 20.06 33.49
CA ASP A 720 -25.73 19.69 34.67
C ASP A 720 -24.46 18.92 34.26
N LEU A 721 -24.54 18.17 33.16
CA LEU A 721 -23.41 17.48 32.51
C LEU A 721 -22.60 18.38 31.56
N ARG A 722 -22.93 19.67 31.46
CA ARG A 722 -22.31 20.66 30.56
C ARG A 722 -22.39 20.34 29.07
N ILE A 723 -23.35 19.52 28.65
CA ILE A 723 -23.58 19.12 27.26
C ILE A 723 -24.98 19.53 26.80
N PRO A 724 -25.38 20.81 26.93
CA PRO A 724 -26.77 21.24 26.71
C PRO A 724 -27.27 21.01 25.28
N THR A 725 -26.37 20.82 24.33
CA THR A 725 -26.65 20.62 22.90
C THR A 725 -26.77 19.15 22.48
N ALA A 726 -26.42 18.20 23.36
CA ALA A 726 -26.48 16.77 23.05
C ALA A 726 -27.94 16.29 22.81
N ALA A 727 -28.10 15.28 21.96
CA ALA A 727 -29.36 14.58 21.77
C ALA A 727 -29.76 13.81 23.04
N GLY A 728 -28.78 13.23 23.71
CA GLY A 728 -28.87 12.55 24.98
C GLY A 728 -27.50 12.07 25.45
N ALA A 729 -27.44 11.43 26.61
CA ALA A 729 -26.19 10.92 27.14
C ALA A 729 -26.36 9.66 27.99
N PHE A 730 -25.31 8.84 28.07
CA PHE A 730 -25.21 7.73 29.00
C PHE A 730 -24.13 8.00 30.04
N LEU A 731 -24.55 8.02 31.30
CA LEU A 731 -23.68 8.25 32.45
C LEU A 731 -23.34 6.91 33.10
N GLN A 732 -22.09 6.48 32.99
CA GLN A 732 -21.62 5.24 33.58
C GLN A 732 -20.81 5.44 34.86
N ALA A 733 -20.93 4.48 35.78
CA ALA A 733 -20.42 4.61 37.14
C ALA A 733 -18.88 4.63 37.25
N HIS A 734 -18.17 3.97 36.33
CA HIS A 734 -16.73 3.73 36.44
C HIS A 734 -15.97 4.33 35.25
N ALA A 735 -15.09 5.27 35.56
CA ALA A 735 -14.06 5.79 34.67
C ALA A 735 -12.92 6.37 35.51
N ALA A 736 -11.76 6.58 34.92
CA ALA A 736 -10.67 7.30 35.55
C ALA A 736 -9.87 8.11 34.53
N SER A 737 -9.22 9.15 35.07
CA SER A 737 -8.08 9.77 34.42
C SER A 737 -6.79 9.41 35.16
N LEU A 738 -5.69 9.27 34.42
CA LEU A 738 -4.36 9.05 34.97
C LEU A 738 -3.26 9.58 34.03
N TRP A 739 -2.02 9.61 34.52
CA TRP A 739 -0.80 9.86 33.75
C TRP A 739 -0.18 8.50 33.36
N PRO A 740 -0.40 8.01 32.12
CA PRO A 740 -0.03 6.63 31.76
C PRO A 740 1.48 6.36 31.88
N TYR A 741 2.30 7.32 31.45
CA TYR A 741 3.76 7.22 31.53
C TYR A 741 4.26 6.99 32.97
N LYS A 742 3.66 7.64 33.99
CA LYS A 742 4.09 7.48 35.39
C LYS A 742 3.68 6.13 35.97
N LEU A 743 2.51 5.60 35.59
CA LEU A 743 2.10 4.24 35.96
C LEU A 743 3.09 3.19 35.45
N VAL A 744 3.41 3.26 34.15
CA VAL A 744 4.37 2.35 33.52
C VAL A 744 5.78 2.54 34.08
N SER A 745 6.20 3.80 34.27
CA SER A 745 7.51 4.09 34.87
C SER A 745 7.65 3.45 36.25
N TRP A 746 6.62 3.53 37.09
CA TRP A 746 6.63 2.89 38.40
C TRP A 746 6.77 1.37 38.31
N MET A 747 6.04 0.71 37.38
CA MET A 747 6.15 -0.74 37.18
C MET A 747 7.59 -1.14 36.78
N LEU A 748 8.16 -0.46 35.79
CA LEU A 748 9.50 -0.75 35.28
C LEU A 748 10.60 -0.45 36.32
N GLU A 749 10.50 0.67 37.05
CA GLU A 749 11.43 0.99 38.13
C GLU A 749 11.36 -0.02 39.27
N THR A 750 10.16 -0.48 39.61
CA THR A 750 9.97 -1.52 40.64
C THR A 750 10.65 -2.82 40.22
N LEU A 751 10.46 -3.27 38.98
CA LEU A 751 11.12 -4.46 38.42
C LEU A 751 12.66 -4.32 38.40
N LEU A 752 13.18 -3.17 37.97
CA LEU A 752 14.62 -2.92 37.97
C LEU A 752 15.21 -2.89 39.39
N SER A 753 14.45 -2.44 40.38
CA SER A 753 14.88 -2.41 41.78
C SER A 753 14.90 -3.80 42.42
N SER A 754 14.01 -4.70 42.01
CA SER A 754 13.90 -6.07 42.53
C SER A 754 14.98 -7.02 41.99
N ASN A 755 15.61 -6.69 40.86
CA ASN A 755 16.80 -7.39 40.33
C ASN A 755 17.94 -7.58 41.35
N LYS A 756 17.99 -6.75 42.40
CA LYS A 756 19.02 -6.86 43.45
C LYS A 756 18.72 -7.97 44.47
N GLN A 757 17.57 -8.65 44.39
CA GLN A 757 17.04 -9.50 45.47
C GLN A 757 16.56 -10.91 45.05
N ALA A 758 16.39 -11.23 43.76
CA ALA A 758 15.83 -12.51 43.30
C ALA A 758 16.73 -13.20 42.25
N GLY A 759 16.54 -14.51 42.03
CA GLY A 759 17.41 -15.37 41.22
C GLY A 759 17.30 -15.20 39.69
N GLY A 760 16.23 -14.61 39.16
CA GLY A 760 16.07 -14.21 37.75
C GLY A 760 16.31 -12.71 37.51
N THR A 761 16.63 -12.33 36.27
CA THR A 761 16.99 -10.94 35.93
C THR A 761 16.03 -10.26 34.93
N PHE A 762 15.49 -9.08 35.29
CA PHE A 762 14.76 -8.20 34.38
C PHE A 762 15.70 -7.18 33.73
N ASN A 763 15.86 -7.22 32.41
CA ASN A 763 16.78 -6.36 31.68
C ASN A 763 16.00 -5.44 30.72
N LEU A 764 16.02 -4.14 30.94
CA LEU A 764 15.41 -3.14 30.06
C LEU A 764 16.48 -2.53 29.14
N GLN A 765 16.19 -2.52 27.84
CA GLN A 765 17.03 -1.89 26.81
C GLN A 765 16.19 -0.92 25.98
N THR A 766 16.36 0.38 26.28
CA THR A 766 15.81 1.47 25.47
C THR A 766 16.69 1.73 24.23
N ASN A 767 16.15 2.47 23.26
CA ASN A 767 16.78 2.84 22.01
C ASN A 767 17.33 1.61 21.26
N THR A 768 16.53 0.55 21.25
CA THR A 768 16.88 -0.77 20.73
C THR A 768 15.70 -1.32 19.93
N PRO A 769 15.45 -0.78 18.73
CA PRO A 769 14.38 -1.27 17.88
C PRO A 769 14.66 -2.71 17.46
N VAL A 770 13.66 -3.57 17.62
CA VAL A 770 13.66 -4.88 16.96
C VAL A 770 13.33 -4.65 15.50
N THR A 771 14.16 -5.18 14.62
CA THR A 771 14.03 -5.02 13.16
C THR A 771 13.53 -6.28 12.49
N HIS A 772 13.75 -7.45 13.09
CA HIS A 772 13.38 -8.73 12.52
C HIS A 772 13.28 -9.83 13.60
N LEU A 773 12.43 -10.82 13.33
CA LEU A 773 12.26 -12.01 14.15
C LEU A 773 12.50 -13.24 13.28
N GLN A 774 13.34 -14.15 13.76
CA GLN A 774 13.68 -15.38 13.06
C GLN A 774 13.46 -16.57 13.99
N SER A 775 12.79 -17.62 13.52
CA SER A 775 12.76 -18.90 14.23
C SER A 775 14.04 -19.69 13.91
N ALA A 776 14.75 -20.17 14.94
CA ALA A 776 15.98 -20.97 14.81
C ALA A 776 15.71 -22.42 15.24
N ASP A 777 15.95 -23.36 14.31
CA ASP A 777 15.86 -24.82 14.47
C ASP A 777 14.55 -25.33 15.10
N GLY A 778 13.50 -24.52 15.07
CA GLY A 778 12.21 -24.80 15.68
C GLY A 778 12.17 -24.66 17.21
N GLU A 779 13.29 -24.60 17.94
CA GLU A 779 13.28 -24.60 19.41
C GLU A 779 13.43 -23.21 20.04
N SER A 780 13.90 -22.20 19.29
CA SER A 780 14.16 -20.86 19.81
C SER A 780 13.94 -19.75 18.79
N TRP A 781 13.90 -18.51 19.26
CA TRP A 781 13.74 -17.30 18.47
C TRP A 781 15.00 -16.44 18.51
N ILE A 782 15.41 -15.93 17.36
CA ILE A 782 16.46 -14.92 17.23
C ILE A 782 15.79 -13.57 17.00
N VAL A 783 15.98 -12.66 17.95
CA VAL A 783 15.48 -11.29 17.91
C VAL A 783 16.60 -10.38 17.42
N HIS A 784 16.42 -9.77 16.25
CA HIS A 784 17.41 -8.95 15.58
C HIS A 784 17.24 -7.47 15.93
N THR A 785 18.34 -6.81 16.26
CA THR A 785 18.39 -5.36 16.54
C THR A 785 19.68 -4.76 15.98
N PRO A 786 19.76 -3.44 15.75
CA PRO A 786 21.01 -2.77 15.38
C PRO A 786 22.12 -2.89 16.43
N ARG A 787 21.80 -3.29 17.66
CA ARG A 787 22.75 -3.44 18.78
C ARG A 787 23.21 -4.89 18.99
N GLY A 788 22.78 -5.81 18.12
CA GLY A 788 23.07 -7.24 18.21
C GLY A 788 21.81 -8.11 18.20
N MET A 789 22.01 -9.41 18.33
CA MET A 789 20.95 -10.42 18.33
C MET A 789 20.78 -11.03 19.73
N ILE A 790 19.55 -11.42 20.06
CA ILE A 790 19.22 -12.17 21.28
C ILE A 790 18.56 -13.48 20.87
N ALA A 791 19.07 -14.61 21.35
CA ALA A 791 18.34 -15.87 21.30
C ALA A 791 17.39 -15.98 22.50
N ALA A 792 16.13 -16.32 22.28
CA ALA A 792 15.15 -16.47 23.33
C ALA A 792 14.24 -17.68 23.11
N ASP A 793 13.84 -18.35 24.18
CA ASP A 793 12.90 -19.46 24.09
C ASP A 793 11.51 -18.94 23.68
N ARG A 794 11.17 -17.73 24.14
CA ARG A 794 9.89 -17.09 23.90
C ARG A 794 10.04 -15.62 23.54
N VAL A 795 9.12 -15.14 22.71
CA VAL A 795 8.99 -13.72 22.34
C VAL A 795 7.55 -13.28 22.55
N LEU A 796 7.34 -12.18 23.27
CA LEU A 796 6.03 -11.55 23.43
C LEU A 796 6.01 -10.18 22.74
N LEU A 797 5.18 -10.06 21.70
CA LEU A 797 4.93 -8.81 21.00
C LEU A 797 3.87 -8.01 21.74
N THR A 798 4.27 -6.85 22.27
CA THR A 798 3.36 -5.84 22.84
C THR A 798 3.41 -4.54 22.03
N THR A 799 3.77 -4.66 20.75
CA THR A 799 4.03 -3.58 19.81
C THR A 799 2.81 -3.23 18.96
N ASN A 800 1.73 -2.73 19.57
CA ASN A 800 0.43 -2.38 18.96
C ASN A 800 0.44 -2.23 17.41
N ALA A 801 0.66 -1.02 16.89
CA ALA A 801 0.58 -0.72 15.46
C ALA A 801 1.73 -1.31 14.62
N TYR A 802 2.86 -1.60 15.26
CA TYR A 802 4.08 -2.07 14.60
C TYR A 802 4.19 -3.60 14.57
N THR A 803 3.14 -4.30 15.03
CA THR A 803 3.07 -5.76 15.04
C THR A 803 3.15 -6.28 13.61
N SER A 804 2.49 -5.63 12.66
CA SER A 804 2.52 -6.00 11.23
C SER A 804 3.90 -5.87 10.59
N HIS A 805 4.79 -5.02 11.12
CA HIS A 805 6.18 -4.95 10.64
C HIS A 805 7.00 -6.17 11.10
N LEU A 806 6.85 -6.57 12.38
CA LEU A 806 7.58 -7.71 12.95
C LEU A 806 6.94 -9.07 12.64
N LEU A 807 5.65 -9.07 12.33
CA LEU A 807 4.84 -10.24 12.01
C LEU A 807 4.00 -9.92 10.76
N PRO A 808 4.57 -10.02 9.55
CA PRO A 808 3.92 -9.60 8.31
C PRO A 808 2.56 -10.25 8.03
N LYS A 809 2.32 -11.47 8.55
CA LYS A 809 1.02 -12.17 8.44
C LYS A 809 -0.12 -11.50 9.23
N PHE A 810 0.17 -10.46 10.01
CA PHE A 810 -0.80 -9.63 10.72
C PHE A 810 -1.06 -8.28 10.04
N SER A 811 -0.49 -8.02 8.85
CA SER A 811 -0.64 -6.73 8.15
C SER A 811 -2.08 -6.35 7.83
N ASP A 812 -2.93 -7.34 7.56
CA ASP A 812 -4.37 -7.16 7.33
C ASP A 812 -5.20 -7.24 8.62
N LEU A 813 -4.62 -7.78 9.70
CA LEU A 813 -5.31 -8.04 10.96
C LEU A 813 -5.11 -6.92 11.99
N ILE A 814 -3.95 -6.26 11.98
CA ILE A 814 -3.61 -5.11 12.82
C ILE A 814 -3.01 -4.01 11.94
N VAL A 815 -3.80 -2.96 11.70
CA VAL A 815 -3.45 -1.84 10.81
C VAL A 815 -2.97 -0.64 11.64
N PRO A 816 -1.88 0.04 11.28
CA PRO A 816 -1.45 1.24 11.98
C PRO A 816 -2.39 2.42 11.69
N VAL A 817 -2.76 3.14 12.75
CA VAL A 817 -3.63 4.32 12.68
C VAL A 817 -3.04 5.46 13.52
N ARG A 818 -2.72 6.59 12.89
CA ARG A 818 -2.27 7.79 13.59
C ARG A 818 -3.46 8.52 14.22
N GLY A 819 -3.45 8.63 15.54
CA GLY A 819 -4.36 9.49 16.31
C GLY A 819 -3.69 10.82 16.69
N GLU A 820 -4.51 11.81 17.04
CA GLU A 820 -4.09 13.14 17.46
C GLU A 820 -4.61 13.46 18.86
N MET A 821 -3.85 14.25 19.62
CA MET A 821 -4.12 14.55 21.02
C MET A 821 -3.65 15.97 21.38
N SER A 822 -4.46 16.68 22.17
CA SER A 822 -4.14 18.03 22.66
C SER A 822 -4.28 18.11 24.18
N ALA A 823 -3.31 18.76 24.82
CA ALA A 823 -3.40 19.21 26.21
C ALA A 823 -3.79 20.69 26.24
N LEU A 824 -5.10 20.94 26.28
CA LEU A 824 -5.67 22.28 26.18
C LEU A 824 -5.67 23.00 27.53
N ILE A 825 -5.37 24.29 27.50
CA ILE A 825 -5.46 25.17 28.66
C ILE A 825 -6.94 25.38 28.98
N SER A 826 -7.37 24.95 30.17
CA SER A 826 -8.73 25.22 30.64
C SER A 826 -8.98 26.73 30.77
N PRO A 827 -10.18 27.23 30.45
CA PRO A 827 -10.56 28.62 30.71
C PRO A 827 -10.30 29.05 32.16
N LEU A 828 -9.89 30.31 32.37
CA LEU A 828 -9.60 30.85 33.71
C LEU A 828 -10.82 30.83 34.66
N SER A 829 -12.04 30.79 34.10
CA SER A 829 -13.28 30.63 34.86
C SER A 829 -13.40 29.25 35.54
N MET A 830 -12.69 28.24 35.02
CA MET A 830 -12.69 26.87 35.53
C MET A 830 -11.60 26.70 36.59
N GLY A 831 -12.03 26.51 37.84
CA GLY A 831 -11.11 26.30 38.95
C GLY A 831 -11.79 25.65 40.14
N PRO A 832 -11.02 25.05 41.06
CA PRO A 832 -11.59 24.31 42.19
C PRO A 832 -12.29 25.24 43.19
N ALA A 833 -11.91 26.52 43.23
CA ALA A 833 -12.56 27.55 44.03
C ALA A 833 -13.76 28.22 43.34
N SER A 834 -14.03 27.89 42.06
CA SER A 834 -15.15 28.45 41.31
C SER A 834 -16.46 27.87 41.81
N SER A 835 -17.38 28.72 42.29
CA SER A 835 -18.71 28.29 42.72
C SER A 835 -19.64 27.97 41.55
N THR A 836 -19.33 28.46 40.36
CA THR A 836 -20.16 28.35 39.16
C THR A 836 -19.57 27.43 38.09
N HIS A 837 -18.24 27.28 38.02
CA HIS A 837 -17.54 26.50 36.98
C HIS A 837 -16.47 25.62 37.60
N LYS A 838 -16.94 24.61 38.33
CA LYS A 838 -16.11 23.60 38.98
C LYS A 838 -15.28 22.81 37.95
N PRO A 839 -14.31 22.02 38.41
CA PRO A 839 -13.69 20.99 37.58
C PRO A 839 -14.71 20.05 36.95
N LEU A 840 -14.31 19.35 35.89
CA LEU A 840 -15.11 18.27 35.33
C LEU A 840 -15.20 17.12 36.34
N ASP A 841 -16.42 16.71 36.65
CA ASP A 841 -16.74 15.57 37.52
C ASP A 841 -16.81 14.25 36.76
N HIS A 842 -16.72 14.32 35.42
CA HIS A 842 -16.81 13.20 34.49
C HIS A 842 -15.65 13.22 33.49
N THR A 843 -15.29 12.04 32.98
CA THR A 843 -14.65 11.92 31.67
C THR A 843 -15.72 11.91 30.58
N TYR A 844 -15.40 12.33 29.36
CA TYR A 844 -16.38 12.40 28.27
C TYR A 844 -15.94 11.60 27.05
N VAL A 845 -16.92 11.05 26.36
CA VAL A 845 -16.83 10.55 24.98
C VAL A 845 -17.92 11.28 24.18
N PHE A 846 -17.58 11.85 23.04
CA PHE A 846 -18.52 12.55 22.15
C PHE A 846 -18.71 11.72 20.89
N ILE A 847 -19.97 11.38 20.60
CA ILE A 847 -20.36 10.42 19.55
C ILE A 847 -21.28 11.10 18.54
N GLY A 848 -21.02 10.89 17.26
CA GLY A 848 -21.84 11.44 16.16
C GLY A 848 -21.68 12.94 15.97
N HIS A 849 -20.56 13.51 16.41
CA HIS A 849 -20.28 14.92 16.24
C HIS A 849 -19.64 15.23 14.89
N GLY A 850 -20.12 16.28 14.21
CA GLY A 850 -19.55 16.74 12.96
C GLY A 850 -19.60 15.69 11.84
N LYS A 851 -18.44 15.17 11.44
CA LYS A 851 -18.27 14.17 10.38
C LYS A 851 -18.04 12.74 10.89
N GLN A 852 -18.17 12.52 12.20
CA GLN A 852 -17.97 11.20 12.79
C GLN A 852 -18.97 10.20 12.25
N ASN A 853 -18.49 8.99 11.99
CA ASN A 853 -19.34 7.80 11.80
C ASN A 853 -19.28 6.91 13.05
N ILE A 854 -19.85 5.72 12.99
CA ILE A 854 -19.96 4.82 14.15
C ILE A 854 -18.62 4.30 14.69
N ASN A 855 -17.53 4.37 13.91
CA ASN A 855 -16.19 3.92 14.32
C ASN A 855 -15.31 5.07 14.84
N GLN A 856 -15.89 6.25 15.03
CA GLN A 856 -15.15 7.46 15.35
C GLN A 856 -15.80 8.19 16.52
N ASP A 857 -14.97 8.54 17.49
CA ASP A 857 -15.34 9.32 18.65
C ASP A 857 -14.22 10.30 19.03
N ASP A 858 -14.58 11.27 19.86
CA ASP A 858 -13.63 12.11 20.56
C ASP A 858 -13.76 11.88 22.06
N TYR A 859 -12.67 12.00 22.80
CA TYR A 859 -12.67 11.74 24.22
C TYR A 859 -11.92 12.81 25.01
N LEU A 860 -12.37 13.03 26.25
CA LEU A 860 -11.89 14.09 27.11
C LEU A 860 -11.69 13.62 28.54
N VAL A 861 -10.52 13.94 29.09
CA VAL A 861 -10.30 13.92 30.54
C VAL A 861 -9.70 15.23 31.04
N GLN A 862 -9.92 15.57 32.31
CA GLN A 862 -9.26 16.71 32.96
C GLN A 862 -8.20 16.22 33.94
N ARG A 863 -7.03 16.84 33.89
CA ARG A 863 -5.94 16.63 34.85
C ARG A 863 -6.28 17.16 36.24
N PRO A 864 -5.77 16.55 37.33
CA PRO A 864 -5.88 17.13 38.67
C PRO A 864 -5.21 18.50 38.77
N PHE A 865 -5.68 19.32 39.72
CA PHE A 865 -5.14 20.66 39.99
C PHE A 865 -3.85 20.53 40.80
N ALA A 866 -2.77 21.15 40.33
CA ALA A 866 -1.51 21.20 41.08
C ALA A 866 -1.57 22.30 42.16
N ALA A 867 -1.18 21.97 43.40
CA ALA A 867 -1.18 22.92 44.51
C ALA A 867 -0.09 24.03 44.40
N GLU A 868 0.91 23.87 43.52
CA GLU A 868 2.12 24.70 43.49
C GLU A 868 2.30 25.62 42.26
N SER A 869 1.33 25.70 41.33
CA SER A 869 1.47 26.53 40.12
C SER A 869 0.82 27.91 40.29
N ALA A 870 1.57 28.87 40.84
CA ALA A 870 1.20 30.28 40.89
C ALA A 870 1.48 31.05 39.58
N THR A 871 1.68 30.36 38.44
CA THR A 871 1.98 31.00 37.15
C THR A 871 1.14 30.43 35.99
N LYS A 872 0.23 31.27 35.46
CA LYS A 872 -0.57 31.16 34.21
C LYS A 872 -1.41 29.89 33.92
N ASN A 873 -1.12 28.70 34.46
CA ASN A 873 -1.87 27.44 34.23
C ASN A 873 -2.24 26.77 35.56
N ALA A 874 -3.17 27.36 36.31
CA ALA A 874 -3.63 26.85 37.61
C ALA A 874 -4.84 25.87 37.53
N GLY A 875 -5.23 25.43 36.32
CA GLY A 875 -6.59 24.91 36.04
C GLY A 875 -6.74 23.41 35.71
N GLY A 876 -5.64 22.64 35.63
CA GLY A 876 -5.66 21.25 35.18
C GLY A 876 -6.00 21.13 33.69
N GLU A 877 -5.02 20.78 32.85
CA GLU A 877 -5.21 20.74 31.40
C GLU A 877 -6.33 19.76 30.98
N LEU A 878 -7.06 20.16 29.95
CA LEU A 878 -8.09 19.38 29.28
C LEU A 878 -7.41 18.51 28.22
N MET A 879 -7.32 17.22 28.49
CA MET A 879 -6.76 16.22 27.60
C MET A 879 -7.84 15.79 26.63
N PHE A 880 -7.85 16.38 25.44
CA PHE A 880 -8.83 16.13 24.40
C PHE A 880 -8.17 15.43 23.20
N GLY A 881 -8.68 14.25 22.85
CA GLY A 881 -8.17 13.42 21.75
C GLY A 881 -9.28 12.93 20.86
N GLY A 882 -8.91 12.51 19.64
CA GLY A 882 -9.86 12.14 18.59
C GLY A 882 -9.57 12.88 17.29
N GLY A 883 -10.60 13.48 16.68
CA GLY A 883 -10.47 14.27 15.47
C GLY A 883 -10.19 13.46 14.21
N ARG A 884 -10.36 12.13 14.26
CA ARG A 884 -10.05 11.21 13.15
C ARG A 884 -10.80 11.58 11.87
N SER A 885 -12.06 12.02 11.96
CA SER A 885 -12.85 12.46 10.80
C SER A 885 -12.28 13.68 10.07
N TYR A 886 -11.30 14.37 10.65
CA TYR A 886 -10.60 15.52 10.09
C TYR A 886 -9.16 15.22 9.69
N ALA A 887 -8.58 14.12 10.19
CA ALA A 887 -7.25 13.67 9.80
C ALA A 887 -7.23 13.16 8.35
N ALA A 888 -6.09 13.28 7.69
CA ALA A 888 -5.91 12.72 6.35
C ALA A 888 -6.12 11.18 6.39
N ASN A 889 -7.04 10.67 5.57
CA ASN A 889 -7.44 9.26 5.55
C ASN A 889 -7.78 8.68 6.93
N ALA A 890 -8.33 9.49 7.85
CA ALA A 890 -8.57 9.11 9.24
C ALA A 890 -7.36 8.54 10.00
N GLY A 891 -6.14 8.84 9.51
CA GLY A 891 -4.87 8.34 10.04
C GLY A 891 -4.52 6.90 9.64
N LEU A 892 -5.33 6.23 8.81
CA LEU A 892 -5.14 4.82 8.42
C LEU A 892 -3.85 4.61 7.60
N GLY A 893 -3.12 3.54 7.92
CA GLY A 893 -1.88 3.16 7.25
C GLY A 893 -0.65 3.98 7.69
N VAL A 894 -0.82 4.94 8.61
CA VAL A 894 0.25 5.87 9.00
C VAL A 894 0.94 5.39 10.27
N SER A 895 2.22 5.06 10.16
CA SER A 895 3.11 4.68 11.28
C SER A 895 4.07 5.79 11.73
N ASP A 896 4.07 6.96 11.07
CA ASP A 896 4.90 8.11 11.43
C ASP A 896 4.20 9.05 12.44
N ASP A 897 4.75 9.13 13.65
CA ASP A 897 4.32 10.04 14.73
C ASP A 897 5.30 11.20 14.98
N SER A 898 6.22 11.49 14.05
CA SER A 898 7.19 12.59 14.13
C SER A 898 6.59 13.98 13.94
N SER A 899 5.35 14.05 13.45
CA SER A 899 4.56 15.28 13.28
C SER A 899 3.12 15.09 13.73
N ILE A 900 2.45 16.21 14.02
CA ILE A 900 1.00 16.26 14.30
C ILE A 900 0.22 16.29 12.97
N ASP A 901 -1.06 15.95 13.02
CA ASP A 901 -2.01 16.20 11.95
C ASP A 901 -2.67 17.58 12.15
N ASP A 902 -2.22 18.59 11.39
CA ASP A 902 -2.67 19.98 11.58
C ASP A 902 -4.21 20.16 11.50
N PRO A 903 -4.92 19.54 10.54
CA PRO A 903 -6.39 19.55 10.52
C PRO A 903 -7.04 18.98 11.79
N ALA A 904 -6.60 17.81 12.25
CA ALA A 904 -7.14 17.19 13.45
C ALA A 904 -6.81 18.01 14.72
N ALA A 905 -5.58 18.50 14.85
CA ALA A 905 -5.17 19.36 15.96
C ALA A 905 -5.97 20.68 16.00
N ALA A 906 -6.18 21.32 14.84
CA ALA A 906 -7.01 22.52 14.74
C ALA A 906 -8.48 22.26 15.07
N TYR A 907 -8.99 21.08 14.75
CA TYR A 907 -10.31 20.65 15.21
C TYR A 907 -10.34 20.53 16.73
N LEU A 908 -9.40 19.80 17.35
CA LEU A 908 -9.36 19.57 18.80
C LEU A 908 -9.26 20.89 19.60
N ARG A 909 -8.51 21.89 19.12
CA ARG A 909 -8.43 23.21 19.81
C ARG A 909 -9.73 24.00 19.81
N ARG A 910 -10.60 23.78 18.82
CA ARG A 910 -11.84 24.56 18.65
C ARG A 910 -13.05 23.84 19.22
N GLU A 911 -13.18 22.55 18.92
CA GLU A 911 -14.46 21.86 19.01
C GLU A 911 -14.95 21.68 20.45
N LEU A 912 -14.05 21.62 21.42
CA LEU A 912 -14.44 21.42 22.80
C LEU A 912 -15.33 22.56 23.33
N ASN A 913 -15.21 23.79 22.81
CA ASN A 913 -16.11 24.90 23.15
C ASN A 913 -17.52 24.74 22.57
N VAL A 914 -17.69 23.89 21.55
CA VAL A 914 -18.96 23.65 20.85
C VAL A 914 -19.75 22.54 21.53
N VAL A 915 -19.06 21.44 21.86
CA VAL A 915 -19.70 20.24 22.43
C VAL A 915 -19.84 20.30 23.95
N LEU A 916 -19.06 21.15 24.62
CA LEU A 916 -19.04 21.26 26.08
C LEU A 916 -19.16 22.73 26.51
N ASP A 917 -20.06 23.03 27.45
CA ASP A 917 -20.20 24.37 28.02
C ASP A 917 -19.00 24.70 28.92
N LEU A 918 -18.03 25.36 28.31
CA LEU A 918 -16.82 25.88 28.96
C LEU A 918 -16.93 27.37 29.34
N GLN A 919 -18.02 28.05 28.96
CA GLN A 919 -18.20 29.51 29.08
C GLN A 919 -17.01 30.35 28.56
N ASN A 920 -16.41 29.91 27.45
CA ASN A 920 -15.23 30.54 26.86
C ASN A 920 -15.54 31.45 25.65
N LYS A 921 -16.83 31.80 25.44
CA LYS A 921 -17.29 32.67 24.34
C LYS A 921 -16.82 32.21 22.95
N ASP A 922 -16.77 30.90 22.74
CA ASP A 922 -16.36 30.26 21.47
C ASP A 922 -14.94 30.62 20.99
N HIS A 923 -14.09 31.14 21.89
CA HIS A 923 -12.69 31.36 21.56
C HIS A 923 -11.93 30.03 21.50
N GLU A 924 -11.10 29.84 20.47
CA GLU A 924 -10.21 28.69 20.36
C GLU A 924 -9.36 28.51 21.63
N LEU A 925 -9.26 27.28 22.12
CA LEU A 925 -8.45 26.96 23.29
C LEU A 925 -6.97 26.87 22.89
N ALA A 926 -6.11 27.49 23.69
CA ALA A 926 -4.67 27.34 23.51
C ALA A 926 -4.22 25.96 24.00
N ALA A 927 -3.38 25.29 23.21
CA ALA A 927 -2.75 24.03 23.61
C ALA A 927 -1.40 24.29 24.30
N THR A 928 -1.14 23.58 25.40
CA THR A 928 0.21 23.49 25.98
C THR A 928 1.09 22.52 25.21
N TYR A 929 0.50 21.43 24.73
CA TYR A 929 1.12 20.39 23.93
C TYR A 929 0.08 19.84 22.94
N GLU A 930 0.56 19.46 21.78
CA GLU A 930 -0.18 18.73 20.75
C GLU A 930 0.74 17.65 20.23
N TRP A 931 0.24 16.43 20.12
CA TRP A 931 1.03 15.29 19.72
C TRP A 931 0.17 14.22 19.06
N SER A 932 0.79 13.55 18.10
CA SER A 932 0.24 12.38 17.44
C SER A 932 0.63 11.11 18.18
N GLY A 933 -0.02 9.98 17.93
CA GLY A 933 0.41 8.66 18.40
C GLY A 933 -0.15 7.55 17.52
N ILE A 934 0.58 6.43 17.40
CA ILE A 934 0.16 5.34 16.51
C ILE A 934 -0.56 4.24 17.29
N MET A 935 -1.80 3.99 16.90
CA MET A 935 -2.66 2.91 17.38
C MET A 935 -2.58 1.72 16.42
N GLY A 936 -2.78 0.50 16.91
CA GLY A 936 -3.02 -0.68 16.07
C GLY A 936 -4.52 -0.99 16.09
N TYR A 937 -5.18 -0.85 14.94
CA TYR A 937 -6.59 -1.17 14.76
C TYR A 937 -6.73 -2.62 14.32
N SER A 938 -7.48 -3.40 15.10
CA SER A 938 -7.78 -4.77 14.72
C SER A 938 -8.93 -4.79 13.73
N ARG A 939 -8.80 -5.65 12.70
CA ARG A 939 -9.81 -5.79 11.65
C ARG A 939 -11.20 -6.17 12.16
N ASP A 940 -11.26 -6.94 13.25
CA ASP A 940 -12.49 -7.37 13.89
C ASP A 940 -12.83 -6.56 15.16
N GLY A 941 -12.23 -5.38 15.35
CA GLY A 941 -12.48 -4.51 16.50
C GLY A 941 -11.87 -4.98 17.84
N HIS A 942 -11.36 -6.21 17.95
CA HIS A 942 -10.92 -6.80 19.21
C HIS A 942 -9.38 -7.01 19.28
N PRO A 943 -8.74 -6.88 20.46
CA PRO A 943 -7.31 -7.15 20.58
C PRO A 943 -6.94 -8.62 20.34
N TRP A 944 -5.70 -8.86 19.92
CA TRP A 944 -5.13 -10.20 19.72
C TRP A 944 -4.27 -10.57 20.91
N VAL A 945 -4.66 -11.64 21.62
CA VAL A 945 -4.01 -12.10 22.84
C VAL A 945 -3.77 -13.61 22.76
N GLY A 946 -2.52 -14.06 22.77
CA GLY A 946 -2.18 -15.48 22.83
C GLY A 946 -0.96 -15.87 22.00
N GLU A 947 -0.80 -17.18 21.82
CA GLU A 947 0.26 -17.76 21.00
C GLU A 947 -0.07 -17.64 19.50
N VAL A 948 0.93 -17.30 18.70
CA VAL A 948 0.85 -17.21 17.25
C VAL A 948 1.13 -18.59 16.66
N SER A 949 0.23 -19.09 15.82
CA SER A 949 0.42 -20.38 15.14
C SER A 949 1.41 -20.26 13.96
N GLU A 950 1.92 -21.40 13.50
CA GLU A 950 2.82 -21.49 12.32
C GLU A 950 2.24 -20.85 11.06
N GLU A 951 0.95 -21.06 10.83
CA GLU A 951 0.21 -20.46 9.71
C GLU A 951 0.23 -18.92 9.75
N LEU A 952 0.41 -18.35 10.93
CA LEU A 952 0.43 -16.92 11.20
C LEU A 952 1.84 -16.37 11.46
N GLY A 953 2.88 -17.20 11.28
CA GLY A 953 4.27 -16.82 11.43
C GLY A 953 4.88 -17.10 12.81
N GLY A 954 4.21 -17.86 13.68
CA GLY A 954 4.83 -18.39 14.91
C GLY A 954 5.54 -19.71 14.61
N GLY A 955 6.85 -19.81 14.76
CA GLY A 955 7.66 -20.98 14.36
C GLY A 955 7.09 -22.36 14.75
N ALA A 956 7.57 -23.42 14.09
CA ALA A 956 6.97 -24.76 14.12
C ALA A 956 6.73 -25.38 15.52
N ASN A 957 7.50 -25.03 16.55
CA ASN A 957 7.25 -25.45 17.94
C ASN A 957 6.71 -24.34 18.86
N GLY A 958 6.14 -23.27 18.28
CA GLY A 958 5.53 -22.14 18.99
C GLY A 958 6.53 -21.12 19.51
N GLY A 959 6.20 -20.52 20.66
CA GLY A 959 7.09 -19.59 21.37
C GLY A 959 6.97 -18.11 20.99
N LEU A 960 6.16 -17.76 19.99
CA LEU A 960 5.80 -16.37 19.68
C LEU A 960 4.40 -16.05 20.18
N PHE A 961 4.26 -14.98 20.95
CA PHE A 961 3.01 -14.52 21.55
C PHE A 961 2.73 -13.08 21.15
N VAL A 962 1.47 -12.71 21.07
CA VAL A 962 1.01 -11.34 20.78
C VAL A 962 0.04 -10.87 21.87
N CYS A 963 0.15 -9.59 22.24
CA CYS A 963 -0.81 -8.84 23.05
C CYS A 963 -0.88 -7.41 22.49
N ALA A 964 -1.63 -7.24 21.40
CA ALA A 964 -1.65 -6.04 20.55
C ALA A 964 -3.01 -5.83 19.86
N GLY A 965 -3.18 -4.73 19.11
CA GLY A 965 -4.37 -4.48 18.29
C GLY A 965 -5.57 -3.94 19.08
N PHE A 966 -5.35 -2.99 19.98
CA PHE A 966 -6.39 -2.52 20.90
C PHE A 966 -7.38 -1.50 20.29
N THR A 967 -7.30 -1.18 19.00
CA THR A 967 -8.25 -0.30 18.27
C THR A 967 -8.50 1.04 18.98
N GLY A 968 -7.43 1.66 19.50
CA GLY A 968 -7.52 2.93 20.24
C GLY A 968 -8.02 2.82 21.69
N HIS A 969 -8.45 1.63 22.15
CA HIS A 969 -9.12 1.41 23.42
C HIS A 969 -8.30 0.57 24.43
N GLY A 970 -7.02 0.92 24.59
CA GLY A 970 -6.08 0.11 25.37
C GLY A 970 -6.19 0.24 26.90
N MET A 971 -6.42 1.44 27.44
CA MET A 971 -6.31 1.71 28.88
C MET A 971 -7.18 0.79 29.77
N PRO A 972 -8.47 0.53 29.45
CA PRO A 972 -9.29 -0.39 30.23
C PRO A 972 -9.12 -1.86 29.84
N ASN A 973 -8.17 -2.23 28.96
CA ASN A 973 -8.01 -3.60 28.44
C ASN A 973 -6.64 -4.23 28.70
N THR A 974 -5.58 -3.44 28.62
CA THR A 974 -4.23 -3.95 28.41
C THR A 974 -3.62 -4.71 29.60
N CYS A 975 -3.96 -4.34 30.83
CA CYS A 975 -3.33 -4.91 32.03
C CYS A 975 -3.69 -6.39 32.20
N LEU A 976 -4.99 -6.71 32.21
CA LEU A 976 -5.46 -8.10 32.27
C LEU A 976 -5.23 -8.86 30.96
N SER A 977 -5.24 -8.20 29.80
CA SER A 977 -4.85 -8.85 28.54
C SER A 977 -3.40 -9.32 28.57
N ALA A 978 -2.50 -8.50 29.14
CA ALA A 978 -1.11 -8.89 29.36
C ALA A 978 -0.98 -10.03 30.38
N LYS A 979 -1.76 -10.00 31.47
CA LYS A 979 -1.84 -11.12 32.41
C LYS A 979 -2.27 -12.41 31.72
N ALA A 980 -3.30 -12.35 30.87
CA ALA A 980 -3.79 -13.51 30.14
C ALA A 980 -2.73 -14.07 29.17
N ALA A 981 -2.00 -13.20 28.46
CA ALA A 981 -0.87 -13.63 27.64
C ALA A 981 0.22 -14.34 28.46
N VAL A 982 0.53 -13.83 29.66
CA VAL A 982 1.46 -14.47 30.61
C VAL A 982 0.93 -15.83 31.08
N ASP A 983 -0.34 -15.92 31.46
CA ASP A 983 -0.95 -17.17 31.93
C ASP A 983 -0.91 -18.25 30.83
N ILE A 984 -1.25 -17.89 29.58
CA ILE A 984 -1.13 -18.77 28.40
C ILE A 984 0.31 -19.23 28.22
N MET A 985 1.27 -18.30 28.24
CA MET A 985 2.70 -18.58 28.08
C MET A 985 3.25 -19.50 29.18
N LEU A 986 2.77 -19.39 30.42
CA LEU A 986 3.16 -20.24 31.55
C LEU A 986 2.39 -21.58 31.62
N GLY A 987 1.57 -21.87 30.61
CA GLY A 987 0.82 -23.12 30.47
C GLY A 987 -0.29 -23.26 31.51
N VAL A 988 -0.91 -22.16 31.94
CA VAL A 988 -2.16 -22.18 32.72
C VAL A 988 -3.26 -22.76 31.84
N GLY A 989 -4.11 -23.64 32.40
CA GLY A 989 -5.12 -24.34 31.62
C GLY A 989 -6.10 -23.35 30.94
N ALA A 990 -6.52 -23.63 29.71
CA ALA A 990 -7.33 -22.70 28.90
C ALA A 990 -8.64 -22.21 29.57
N ARG A 991 -9.20 -22.99 30.52
CA ARG A 991 -10.39 -22.63 31.29
C ARG A 991 -10.10 -21.70 32.48
N GLU A 992 -8.85 -21.56 32.87
CA GLU A 992 -8.38 -20.75 34.00
C GLU A 992 -7.86 -19.37 33.56
N VAL A 993 -7.58 -19.19 32.25
CA VAL A 993 -7.17 -17.91 31.68
C VAL A 993 -8.38 -16.98 31.58
N ASP A 994 -8.40 -15.92 32.41
CA ASP A 994 -9.42 -14.88 32.40
C ASP A 994 -9.18 -13.88 31.26
N VAL A 995 -9.77 -14.15 30.09
CA VAL A 995 -9.79 -13.24 28.93
C VAL A 995 -11.01 -13.55 28.04
N PRO A 996 -11.66 -12.55 27.41
CA PRO A 996 -12.75 -12.79 26.47
C PRO A 996 -12.34 -13.73 25.33
N GLU A 997 -13.24 -14.62 24.92
CA GLU A 997 -12.93 -15.59 23.86
C GLU A 997 -12.66 -14.89 22.52
N CYS A 998 -13.35 -13.76 22.25
CA CYS A 998 -13.10 -12.94 21.07
C CYS A 998 -11.71 -12.30 21.05
N TYR A 999 -10.96 -12.30 22.16
CA TYR A 999 -9.59 -11.74 22.22
C TYR A 999 -8.53 -12.81 21.96
N LYS A 1000 -8.87 -14.09 22.16
CA LYS A 1000 -7.91 -15.19 22.00
C LYS A 1000 -7.57 -15.39 20.53
N ILE A 1001 -6.30 -15.69 20.27
CA ILE A 1001 -5.88 -16.12 18.92
C ILE A 1001 -6.41 -17.54 18.69
N SER A 1002 -7.19 -17.72 17.63
CA SER A 1002 -7.58 -19.03 17.12
C SER A 1002 -7.68 -18.98 15.60
N ARG A 1003 -7.60 -20.14 14.96
CA ARG A 1003 -7.77 -20.24 13.51
C ARG A 1003 -9.13 -19.73 13.06
N GLU A 1004 -10.19 -20.11 13.78
CA GLU A 1004 -11.57 -19.70 13.48
C GLU A 1004 -11.73 -18.18 13.61
N ARG A 1005 -11.07 -17.55 14.59
CA ARG A 1005 -11.07 -16.10 14.73
C ARG A 1005 -10.38 -15.43 13.54
N VAL A 1006 -9.21 -15.92 13.13
CA VAL A 1006 -8.49 -15.35 11.98
C VAL A 1006 -9.33 -15.45 10.71
N GLU A 1007 -9.90 -16.64 10.44
CA GLU A 1007 -10.76 -16.86 9.27
C GLU A 1007 -11.97 -15.93 9.30
N ARG A 1008 -12.62 -15.76 10.47
CA ARG A 1008 -13.72 -14.82 10.65
C ARG A 1008 -13.29 -13.37 10.40
N ALA A 1009 -12.19 -12.92 11.02
CA ALA A 1009 -11.68 -11.56 10.88
C ALA A 1009 -11.31 -11.23 9.43
N ARG A 1010 -10.69 -12.17 8.71
CA ARG A 1010 -10.38 -12.03 7.27
C ARG A 1010 -11.59 -12.04 6.35
N GLY A 1011 -12.72 -12.57 6.82
CA GLY A 1011 -14.01 -12.50 6.14
C GLY A 1011 -14.75 -11.17 6.32
N LEU A 1012 -14.34 -10.33 7.28
CA LEU A 1012 -14.89 -8.97 7.45
C LEU A 1012 -14.28 -8.00 6.43
N ASP A 1013 -14.93 -6.86 6.22
CA ASP A 1013 -14.30 -5.76 5.47
C ASP A 1013 -12.96 -5.38 6.14
N GLU A 1014 -11.98 -4.93 5.36
CA GLU A 1014 -10.76 -4.38 5.93
C GLU A 1014 -11.04 -3.08 6.68
N VAL A 1015 -10.18 -2.71 7.64
CA VAL A 1015 -10.38 -1.54 8.51
C VAL A 1015 -10.70 -0.27 7.72
N ALA A 1016 -9.99 -0.03 6.62
CA ALA A 1016 -10.22 1.15 5.79
C ALA A 1016 -11.60 1.16 5.11
N VAL A 1017 -12.06 -0.01 4.67
CA VAL A 1017 -13.37 -0.17 4.02
C VAL A 1017 -14.49 -0.06 5.05
N ALA A 1018 -14.35 -0.70 6.21
CA ALA A 1018 -15.31 -0.63 7.29
C ALA A 1018 -15.47 0.80 7.84
N ASP A 1019 -14.35 1.50 8.07
CA ASP A 1019 -14.34 2.91 8.44
C ASP A 1019 -14.98 3.79 7.36
N GLY A 1020 -14.71 3.53 6.08
CA GLY A 1020 -15.31 4.31 4.99
C GLY A 1020 -16.83 4.10 4.85
N LYS A 1021 -17.31 2.87 5.07
CA LYS A 1021 -18.74 2.52 5.06
C LYS A 1021 -19.48 2.98 6.32
N GLY A 1022 -18.76 3.28 7.40
CA GLY A 1022 -19.35 3.58 8.71
C GLY A 1022 -20.08 2.37 9.29
N ILE A 1023 -19.52 1.16 9.12
CA ILE A 1023 -20.02 -0.07 9.72
C ILE A 1023 -19.12 -0.46 10.90
N MET A 1024 -19.71 -1.01 11.96
CA MET A 1024 -19.00 -1.43 13.17
C MET A 1024 -17.89 -2.44 12.81
N LEU A 1025 -16.67 -2.18 13.30
CA LEU A 1025 -15.49 -3.04 13.15
C LEU A 1025 -15.61 -4.36 13.92
#